data_AF-A0A537J6K8-F1
#
_entry.id   AF-A0A537J6K8-F1
#
_cell.length_a   1.000
_cell.length_b   1.000
_cell.length_c   1.000
_cell.angle_alpha   90.00
_cell.angle_beta   90.00
_cell.angle_gamma   90.00
#
_symmetry.space_group_name_H-M   'P 1'
#
loop_
_entity.id
_entity.type
_entity.pdbx_description
1 polymer ?
#
loop_
_entity_poly.entity_id
_entity_poly.type
_entity_poly.pdbx_seq_one_letter_code
_entity_poly.pdbx_strand_id
1 'polypeptide(L)'
;MMPPVIGRVRPTNGGLRQAEGVHGGISKLSCPSPRPLAEDCRRGERMRRDQVHEIVTLGMTGRLSRREVIARLALLGLSSSAIASALAGAGLQPARAAAPGRRGESGVLKVLYWQAPTIVNPHLSTGTKDYHASHLCTEPLLTLDAAGVFTPVLAAEVPSRANGGVAADGRSVTYKLKPGVKWADGQPFTADDVVFTYQFVANKETGAITLNTYIDVEKVEALGPYAVKITFKTPTPAWFVPFVGENGQIIPRHALEAYVGANARNAPFNLKSFGTGPYKVESFRPGDLVIYSINDNYRDPTKPAFQQVQIKGGGDAVSAARAVLETGEYDYAWNLQVEWPVLQAMTRAGKGVVFTERGSGVEQIFCNQTDPNKEIDGQRSSVKAPHPFLTDIKVRQALSMAVDRETMATQLYGQEGDATSNILTTPARLASKNTKMVFDIAKANQLLDVAGWQRGPDGIRQKGGVKLQATYVTSVNSLRQKEQQIVKDGFAKIGVAATLQSVDAGVFFSSSPGNNDTYAHFYRDLEMFTQTFSSPFPSQYMARHYSGDPARNLAQKENNWAGYNITRWVNKEYNQLFDQAQSELDPKKNDALWIKMNDIVVGQAVSIPLIDRRFVSQRDPEHRRLEAQSVGAGGGLPVGDGEGRGIIGRETNGWLSRREVLVRLAALGLSSRALASGPARAAAPPKRGGSGVLKLLYWQAPTILNAHLAFGVKDFHASHVVTEPLLTVDAAGKFRPVLAAEVPTRANGGLAADGRSVTYRLKQGVKWADGRPFTADDVAFTFQFVSHKETGAITYASYQNVRTVEPLDPYIVRITFEHPTPAWYVPFVGSNGQILPRHALDPYIGTNSRNAPFNIKAFGTGPYTVETFRPGDLVVYSVNEYYRDPAKPAFDRVQLKGGGDAVSAARAVLETGEYDYAWNLQVEWPILEQMLRGGKGDLLTVGGGGVEQIWVNQTDPNREVDGQRSSLKAPHPFLADPKVRQAIGLAIDRETIAKQLYGPTGDATPNILTTPTRLTSKTTKAAFDIAGANRLLDEAGWQRGPDGIRSKGGVRMQVTYATSVNTLRQKEQEVVKAGWTQLGIAVTLRAVDASVYFGSMPGNNDTLAHFYTDVEMHTQSYSSPFPASYMARYYSGDPAKDIPQRENNWSGQNICRYVDTAYNALYDRALAELDPQKNDALWIKMNDLIVAQGVSLPIIDRKEVSARAKTLDTGPNMTPFDSQTWNIADWRRTG
;
A
#
# COMPACT_ATOMS: atom_id res chain seq x y z
N MET A 1 27.67 -66.11 -15.75
CA MET A 1 27.29 -67.54 -15.66
C MET A 1 25.83 -67.68 -16.13
N MET A 2 25.49 -68.75 -16.84
CA MET A 2 24.15 -69.12 -17.37
C MET A 2 23.53 -70.27 -16.55
N PRO A 3 22.30 -70.80 -16.82
CA PRO A 3 21.07 -70.27 -17.47
C PRO A 3 19.91 -70.25 -16.40
N PRO A 4 18.75 -70.97 -16.45
CA PRO A 4 17.70 -71.26 -17.46
C PRO A 4 16.32 -70.57 -17.17
N VAL A 5 15.22 -70.56 -17.96
CA VAL A 5 14.79 -70.98 -19.34
C VAL A 5 13.62 -72.02 -19.37
N ILE A 6 12.71 -71.90 -20.37
CA ILE A 6 11.48 -72.71 -20.71
C ILE A 6 10.21 -72.39 -19.87
N GLY A 7 8.95 -72.36 -20.35
CA GLY A 7 8.29 -72.46 -21.69
C GLY A 7 6.75 -72.66 -21.50
N ARG A 8 5.83 -72.00 -22.23
CA ARG A 8 5.30 -72.23 -23.61
C ARG A 8 4.01 -73.10 -23.65
N VAL A 9 3.10 -72.78 -24.60
CA VAL A 9 2.00 -73.60 -25.20
C VAL A 9 0.52 -73.24 -24.87
N ARG A 10 -0.30 -73.21 -25.94
CA ARG A 10 -1.77 -73.01 -26.14
C ARG A 10 -2.38 -74.38 -26.57
N PRO A 11 -3.71 -74.71 -26.53
CA PRO A 11 -4.67 -74.12 -27.50
C PRO A 11 -6.23 -74.22 -27.29
N THR A 12 -6.96 -73.49 -28.15
CA THR A 12 -8.25 -73.77 -28.86
C THR A 12 -9.62 -74.07 -28.20
N ASN A 13 -10.57 -73.16 -28.50
CA ASN A 13 -11.88 -73.30 -29.19
C ASN A 13 -13.11 -74.08 -28.65
N GLY A 14 -14.29 -73.44 -28.82
CA GLY A 14 -15.66 -74.01 -28.80
C GLY A 14 -16.56 -73.39 -27.72
N GLY A 15 -17.83 -72.99 -27.93
CA GLY A 15 -18.64 -72.87 -29.16
C GLY A 15 -20.10 -72.46 -28.86
N LEU A 16 -20.64 -71.49 -29.62
CA LEU A 16 -22.05 -71.14 -29.93
C LEU A 16 -23.22 -71.60 -29.03
N ARG A 17 -24.10 -70.65 -28.63
CA ARG A 17 -25.55 -70.60 -29.03
C ARG A 17 -26.21 -69.24 -28.71
N GLN A 18 -27.35 -68.97 -29.36
CA GLN A 18 -28.08 -67.69 -29.43
C GLN A 18 -29.29 -67.63 -28.48
N ALA A 19 -29.74 -66.42 -28.08
CA ALA A 19 -31.10 -65.92 -28.34
C ALA A 19 -31.31 -64.44 -27.90
N GLU A 20 -32.26 -63.79 -28.57
CA GLU A 20 -32.67 -62.36 -28.67
C GLU A 20 -33.06 -61.60 -27.37
N GLY A 21 -33.14 -60.25 -27.40
CA GLY A 21 -33.62 -59.49 -26.22
C GLY A 21 -33.62 -57.94 -26.14
N VAL A 22 -33.59 -57.16 -27.23
CA VAL A 22 -34.16 -55.78 -27.39
C VAL A 22 -33.83 -54.60 -26.41
N HIS A 23 -33.31 -53.49 -27.01
CA HIS A 23 -33.33 -52.04 -26.64
C HIS A 23 -32.64 -51.41 -25.40
N GLY A 24 -31.65 -50.55 -25.69
CA GLY A 24 -31.46 -49.19 -25.12
C GLY A 24 -30.79 -49.05 -23.74
N GLY A 25 -29.83 -48.14 -23.52
CA GLY A 25 -29.12 -47.20 -24.40
C GLY A 25 -28.20 -46.27 -23.59
N ILE A 26 -27.18 -45.70 -24.27
CA ILE A 26 -26.25 -44.64 -23.79
C ILE A 26 -25.24 -45.06 -22.70
N SER A 27 -23.99 -45.28 -23.11
CA SER A 27 -22.81 -45.40 -22.23
C SER A 27 -21.69 -44.42 -22.66
N LYS A 28 -20.88 -44.03 -21.66
CA LYS A 28 -19.81 -43.02 -21.73
C LYS A 28 -18.71 -43.40 -22.74
N LEU A 29 -18.14 -42.40 -23.41
CA LEU A 29 -16.90 -42.53 -24.20
C LEU A 29 -15.77 -41.69 -23.61
N SER A 30 -14.68 -42.37 -23.24
CA SER A 30 -13.37 -41.79 -22.94
C SER A 30 -12.49 -41.83 -24.20
N CYS A 31 -11.78 -40.75 -24.51
CA CYS A 31 -10.95 -40.65 -25.72
C CYS A 31 -9.45 -40.91 -25.43
N PRO A 32 -8.74 -41.74 -26.22
CA PRO A 32 -7.29 -41.92 -26.12
C PRO A 32 -6.48 -41.01 -27.07
N SER A 33 -5.16 -40.97 -26.84
CA SER A 33 -4.15 -40.13 -27.51
C SER A 33 -3.84 -40.47 -28.98
N PRO A 34 -3.30 -39.52 -29.78
CA PRO A 34 -3.12 -39.69 -31.23
C PRO A 34 -1.85 -40.46 -31.66
N ARG A 35 -1.91 -41.03 -32.87
CA ARG A 35 -0.77 -41.49 -33.70
C ARG A 35 -0.85 -40.86 -35.10
N PRO A 36 0.24 -40.82 -35.89
CA PRO A 36 0.42 -39.82 -36.94
C PRO A 36 -0.25 -40.15 -38.28
N LEU A 37 -0.60 -39.08 -39.01
CA LEU A 37 -1.22 -39.11 -40.34
C LEU A 37 -0.20 -39.44 -41.43
N ALA A 38 -0.31 -40.61 -42.05
CA ALA A 38 0.31 -40.90 -43.34
C ALA A 38 -0.35 -42.13 -44.02
N GLU A 39 -1.64 -42.04 -44.35
CA GLU A 39 -2.35 -42.81 -45.41
C GLU A 39 -3.85 -42.53 -45.33
N ASP A 40 -4.37 -41.69 -46.23
CA ASP A 40 -5.60 -41.96 -46.99
C ASP A 40 -5.97 -40.77 -47.87
N CYS A 41 -5.69 -40.91 -49.18
CA CYS A 41 -6.04 -39.92 -50.18
C CYS A 41 -6.73 -40.61 -51.36
N ARG A 42 -8.03 -40.94 -51.20
CA ARG A 42 -8.98 -41.14 -52.31
C ARG A 42 -10.45 -41.35 -51.87
N ARG A 43 -11.19 -40.26 -51.68
CA ARG A 43 -12.58 -40.08 -52.15
C ARG A 43 -12.91 -38.59 -52.21
N GLY A 44 -13.52 -38.18 -53.31
CA GLY A 44 -13.73 -36.76 -53.62
C GLY A 44 -14.97 -36.15 -52.96
N GLU A 45 -14.92 -34.81 -52.90
CA GLU A 45 -16.02 -33.88 -52.60
C GLU A 45 -16.34 -33.57 -51.12
N ARG A 46 -16.39 -32.26 -50.84
CA ARG A 46 -16.75 -31.59 -49.56
C ARG A 46 -15.91 -31.91 -48.31
N MET A 47 -14.59 -31.67 -48.38
CA MET A 47 -13.75 -31.50 -47.16
C MET A 47 -12.75 -30.31 -47.23
N ARG A 48 -12.95 -29.35 -48.14
CA ARG A 48 -12.00 -28.22 -48.36
C ARG A 48 -12.33 -26.90 -47.65
N ARG A 49 -13.57 -26.70 -47.17
CA ARG A 49 -13.93 -25.45 -46.48
C ARG A 49 -13.53 -25.46 -45.00
N ASP A 50 -13.77 -26.57 -44.32
CA ASP A 50 -13.61 -26.64 -42.86
C ASP A 50 -12.13 -26.67 -42.46
N GLN A 51 -11.27 -27.37 -43.21
CA GLN A 51 -9.82 -27.35 -42.99
C GLN A 51 -9.19 -25.98 -43.27
N VAL A 52 -9.64 -25.28 -44.32
CA VAL A 52 -9.20 -23.89 -44.59
C VAL A 52 -9.67 -22.96 -43.48
N HIS A 53 -10.93 -23.11 -43.03
CA HIS A 53 -11.46 -22.33 -41.92
C HIS A 53 -10.74 -22.63 -40.60
N GLU A 54 -10.38 -23.88 -40.33
CA GLU A 54 -9.62 -24.31 -39.16
C GLU A 54 -8.18 -23.75 -39.19
N ILE A 55 -7.46 -23.87 -40.31
CA ILE A 55 -6.10 -23.33 -40.44
C ILE A 55 -6.10 -21.79 -40.30
N VAL A 56 -7.07 -21.11 -40.92
CA VAL A 56 -7.26 -19.67 -40.76
C VAL A 56 -7.63 -19.31 -39.32
N THR A 57 -8.52 -20.07 -38.68
CA THR A 57 -8.92 -19.87 -37.27
C THR A 57 -7.74 -20.09 -36.33
N LEU A 58 -6.95 -21.15 -36.51
CA LEU A 58 -5.73 -21.40 -35.74
C LEU A 58 -4.72 -20.25 -35.90
N GLY A 59 -4.61 -19.69 -37.11
CA GLY A 59 -3.88 -18.44 -37.37
C GLY A 59 -4.43 -17.24 -36.60
N MET A 60 -5.74 -17.00 -36.66
CA MET A 60 -6.43 -15.92 -35.93
C MET A 60 -6.35 -16.09 -34.39
N THR A 61 -6.20 -17.33 -33.90
CA THR A 61 -5.98 -17.62 -32.47
C THR A 61 -4.52 -17.59 -32.03
N GLY A 62 -3.57 -17.28 -32.93
CA GLY A 62 -2.13 -17.28 -32.63
C GLY A 62 -1.52 -18.67 -32.41
N ARG A 63 -2.27 -19.76 -32.64
CA ARG A 63 -1.80 -21.15 -32.52
C ARG A 63 -0.96 -21.62 -33.72
N LEU A 64 -1.00 -20.89 -34.83
CA LEU A 64 -0.11 -21.05 -35.97
C LEU A 64 0.41 -19.67 -36.38
N SER A 65 1.71 -19.57 -36.68
CA SER A 65 2.27 -18.34 -37.25
C SER A 65 1.73 -18.10 -38.66
N ARG A 66 1.71 -16.84 -39.11
CA ARG A 66 1.29 -16.49 -40.48
C ARG A 66 2.06 -17.26 -41.56
N ARG A 67 3.34 -17.61 -41.33
CA ARG A 67 4.15 -18.41 -42.26
C ARG A 67 3.63 -19.86 -42.34
N GLU A 68 3.22 -20.45 -41.23
CA GLU A 68 2.61 -21.79 -41.18
C GLU A 68 1.20 -21.80 -41.76
N VAL A 69 0.39 -20.74 -41.54
CA VAL A 69 -0.92 -20.59 -42.18
C VAL A 69 -0.76 -20.53 -43.70
N ILE A 70 0.14 -19.69 -44.22
CA ILE A 70 0.44 -19.61 -45.66
C ILE A 70 0.93 -20.97 -46.19
N ALA A 71 1.88 -21.62 -45.51
CA ALA A 71 2.40 -22.91 -45.94
C ALA A 71 1.31 -24.00 -45.97
N ARG A 72 0.45 -24.09 -44.95
CA ARG A 72 -0.61 -25.09 -44.88
C ARG A 72 -1.75 -24.81 -45.87
N LEU A 73 -2.12 -23.56 -46.12
CA LEU A 73 -3.09 -23.20 -47.16
C LEU A 73 -2.53 -23.44 -48.57
N ALA A 74 -1.24 -23.21 -48.80
CA ALA A 74 -0.58 -23.57 -50.06
C ALA A 74 -0.51 -25.09 -50.26
N LEU A 75 -0.23 -25.87 -49.20
CA LEU A 75 -0.28 -27.33 -49.21
C LEU A 75 -1.70 -27.89 -49.48
N LEU A 76 -2.76 -27.15 -49.15
CA LEU A 76 -4.14 -27.45 -49.55
C LEU A 76 -4.49 -27.01 -50.99
N GLY A 77 -3.52 -26.51 -51.75
CA GLY A 77 -3.67 -26.15 -53.16
C GLY A 77 -4.39 -24.82 -53.41
N LEU A 78 -4.46 -23.91 -52.42
CA LEU A 78 -5.00 -22.57 -52.65
C LEU A 78 -4.01 -21.71 -53.46
N SER A 79 -4.52 -20.95 -54.42
CA SER A 79 -3.72 -19.95 -55.14
C SER A 79 -3.24 -18.83 -54.20
N SER A 80 -2.15 -18.16 -54.58
CA SER A 80 -1.64 -16.98 -53.85
C SER A 80 -2.72 -15.91 -53.65
N SER A 81 -3.60 -15.70 -54.63
CA SER A 81 -4.75 -14.79 -54.54
C SER A 81 -5.82 -15.27 -53.56
N ALA A 82 -6.14 -16.57 -53.51
CA ALA A 82 -7.08 -17.13 -52.54
C ALA A 82 -6.52 -17.10 -51.11
N ILE A 83 -5.23 -17.36 -50.93
CA ILE A 83 -4.51 -17.21 -49.65
C ILE A 83 -4.52 -15.75 -49.21
N ALA A 84 -4.22 -14.80 -50.11
CA ALA A 84 -4.27 -13.38 -49.80
C ALA A 84 -5.68 -12.93 -49.36
N SER A 85 -6.73 -13.37 -50.06
CA SER A 85 -8.13 -13.07 -49.70
C SER A 85 -8.55 -13.72 -48.37
N ALA A 86 -8.12 -14.96 -48.09
CA ALA A 86 -8.39 -15.62 -46.81
C ALA A 86 -7.69 -14.91 -45.64
N LEU A 87 -6.44 -14.50 -45.83
CA LEU A 87 -5.71 -13.67 -44.85
C LEU A 87 -6.36 -12.29 -44.69
N ALA A 88 -6.86 -11.69 -45.78
CA ALA A 88 -7.54 -10.39 -45.74
C ALA A 88 -8.85 -10.43 -44.95
N GLY A 89 -9.71 -11.42 -45.20
CA GLY A 89 -10.95 -11.61 -44.44
C GLY A 89 -10.72 -12.00 -42.98
N ALA A 90 -9.55 -12.57 -42.66
CA ALA A 90 -9.14 -12.96 -41.31
C ALA A 90 -8.39 -11.86 -40.53
N GLY A 91 -8.21 -10.65 -41.09
CA GLY A 91 -7.42 -9.58 -40.47
C GLY A 91 -5.90 -9.82 -40.46
N LEU A 92 -5.42 -10.88 -41.11
CA LEU A 92 -4.00 -11.28 -41.21
C LEU A 92 -3.25 -10.59 -42.37
N GLN A 93 -3.71 -9.40 -42.80
CA GLN A 93 -3.02 -8.61 -43.81
C GLN A 93 -1.62 -8.18 -43.32
N PRO A 94 -0.65 -7.95 -44.23
CA PRO A 94 0.52 -7.17 -43.85
C PRO A 94 0.06 -5.78 -43.44
N ALA A 95 0.47 -5.31 -42.27
CA ALA A 95 0.35 -3.90 -41.95
C ALA A 95 1.02 -3.10 -43.07
N ARG A 96 0.30 -2.14 -43.65
CA ARG A 96 0.90 -1.19 -44.60
C ARG A 96 2.03 -0.51 -43.83
N ALA A 97 3.28 -0.71 -44.26
CA ALA A 97 4.42 -0.04 -43.64
C ALA A 97 4.13 1.47 -43.66
N ALA A 98 3.98 2.06 -42.48
CA ALA A 98 3.98 3.50 -42.37
C ALA A 98 5.34 4.00 -42.90
N ALA A 99 5.37 5.17 -43.52
CA ALA A 99 6.63 5.80 -43.86
C ALA A 99 7.52 5.87 -42.59
N PRO A 100 8.85 5.67 -42.71
CA PRO A 100 9.74 5.80 -41.56
C PRO A 100 9.55 7.18 -40.95
N GLY A 101 9.19 7.19 -39.67
CA GLY A 101 8.94 8.42 -38.92
C GLY A 101 10.20 9.28 -38.84
N ARG A 102 10.03 10.60 -38.80
CA ARG A 102 11.13 11.53 -38.55
C ARG A 102 11.45 11.56 -37.06
N ARG A 103 12.73 11.74 -36.73
CA ARG A 103 13.17 11.98 -35.34
C ARG A 103 12.38 13.15 -34.75
N GLY A 104 11.77 12.93 -33.58
CA GLY A 104 10.99 13.95 -32.86
C GLY A 104 9.68 14.38 -33.56
N GLU A 105 9.11 13.58 -34.47
CA GLU A 105 7.83 13.91 -35.13
C GLU A 105 6.60 13.79 -34.20
N SER A 106 6.70 12.97 -33.16
CA SER A 106 5.67 12.82 -32.13
C SER A 106 5.94 13.79 -30.98
N GLY A 107 4.90 14.24 -30.29
CA GLY A 107 5.01 15.25 -29.23
C GLY A 107 5.64 14.74 -27.93
N VAL A 108 5.03 15.11 -26.80
CA VAL A 108 5.46 14.67 -25.46
C VAL A 108 4.84 13.31 -25.15
N LEU A 109 5.67 12.34 -24.72
CA LEU A 109 5.20 11.11 -24.10
C LEU A 109 5.12 11.29 -22.57
N LYS A 110 3.91 11.23 -22.02
CA LYS A 110 3.63 11.33 -20.58
C LYS A 110 3.49 9.96 -19.94
N VAL A 111 4.39 9.67 -19.02
CA VAL A 111 4.49 8.41 -18.29
C VAL A 111 4.18 8.66 -16.81
N LEU A 112 3.29 7.87 -16.21
CA LEU A 112 2.93 7.97 -14.80
C LEU A 112 3.38 6.76 -14.00
N TYR A 113 4.23 6.98 -13.00
CA TYR A 113 4.67 5.97 -12.04
C TYR A 113 4.09 6.30 -10.67
N TRP A 114 3.38 5.34 -10.05
CA TRP A 114 2.93 5.46 -8.66
C TRP A 114 4.09 5.47 -7.65
N GLN A 115 5.33 5.22 -8.09
CA GLN A 115 6.57 5.44 -7.34
C GLN A 115 7.46 6.45 -8.06
N ALA A 116 7.80 7.56 -7.42
CA ALA A 116 8.58 8.62 -8.05
C ALA A 116 10.09 8.29 -8.17
N PRO A 117 10.73 8.55 -9.32
CA PRO A 117 12.18 8.49 -9.45
C PRO A 117 12.89 9.45 -8.48
N THR A 118 14.00 8.99 -7.91
CA THR A 118 14.79 9.68 -6.88
C THR A 118 16.23 9.96 -7.32
N ILE A 119 16.74 9.20 -8.30
CA ILE A 119 18.06 9.36 -8.89
C ILE A 119 18.03 8.88 -10.36
N VAL A 120 18.87 9.46 -11.22
CA VAL A 120 19.01 9.09 -12.65
C VAL A 120 20.40 8.51 -12.98
N ASN A 121 20.98 7.76 -12.05
CA ASN A 121 22.24 7.03 -12.22
C ASN A 121 21.99 5.52 -12.06
N PRO A 122 22.26 4.69 -13.09
CA PRO A 122 21.87 3.29 -13.09
C PRO A 122 22.57 2.45 -12.01
N HIS A 123 23.77 2.83 -11.57
CA HIS A 123 24.55 2.09 -10.56
C HIS A 123 24.29 2.57 -9.12
N LEU A 124 23.57 3.68 -8.94
CA LEU A 124 23.16 4.23 -7.64
C LEU A 124 21.63 4.20 -7.43
N SER A 125 20.88 3.68 -8.40
CA SER A 125 19.43 3.46 -8.37
C SER A 125 18.97 2.67 -7.14
N THR A 126 17.78 2.99 -6.61
CA THR A 126 17.21 2.32 -5.41
C THR A 126 15.99 1.46 -5.72
N GLY A 127 15.75 1.16 -6.99
CA GLY A 127 14.68 0.27 -7.46
C GLY A 127 14.30 0.54 -8.91
N THR A 128 13.34 -0.23 -9.41
CA THR A 128 12.88 -0.23 -10.82
C THR A 128 12.51 1.16 -11.35
N LYS A 129 11.92 2.02 -10.50
CA LYS A 129 11.61 3.43 -10.82
C LYS A 129 12.85 4.24 -11.26
N ASP A 130 13.99 4.04 -10.61
CA ASP A 130 15.23 4.78 -10.86
C ASP A 130 16.02 4.17 -12.02
N TYR A 131 16.00 2.83 -12.16
CA TYR A 131 16.56 2.12 -13.32
C TYR A 131 15.91 2.62 -14.61
N HIS A 132 14.57 2.59 -14.69
CA HIS A 132 13.84 3.03 -15.87
C HIS A 132 14.10 4.50 -16.21
N ALA A 133 14.20 5.36 -15.19
CA ALA A 133 14.55 6.76 -15.36
C ALA A 133 16.00 6.97 -15.86
N SER A 134 16.91 6.04 -15.58
CA SER A 134 18.31 6.09 -16.03
C SER A 134 18.48 5.58 -17.47
N HIS A 135 17.74 4.52 -17.86
CA HIS A 135 17.91 3.81 -19.14
C HIS A 135 17.43 4.56 -20.40
N LEU A 136 16.75 5.69 -20.25
CA LEU A 136 16.50 6.59 -21.39
C LEU A 136 17.78 7.32 -21.85
N CYS A 137 18.79 7.40 -20.97
CA CYS A 137 20.04 8.10 -21.20
C CYS A 137 21.23 7.16 -21.42
N THR A 138 21.42 6.16 -20.55
CA THR A 138 22.52 5.20 -20.66
C THR A 138 22.14 3.97 -21.48
N GLU A 139 23.14 3.21 -21.95
CA GLU A 139 22.92 1.93 -22.63
C GLU A 139 23.96 0.87 -22.19
N PRO A 140 23.64 -0.43 -22.29
CA PRO A 140 24.57 -1.53 -22.03
C PRO A 140 25.35 -1.96 -23.28
N LEU A 141 26.30 -2.89 -23.14
CA LEU A 141 26.99 -3.50 -24.30
C LEU A 141 26.04 -4.38 -25.12
N LEU A 142 25.27 -5.24 -24.45
CA LEU A 142 24.21 -6.05 -25.04
C LEU A 142 22.90 -5.82 -24.28
N THR A 143 21.79 -6.06 -24.98
CA THR A 143 20.51 -6.39 -24.34
C THR A 143 20.11 -7.81 -24.72
N LEU A 144 18.95 -8.28 -24.27
CA LEU A 144 18.37 -9.56 -24.65
C LEU A 144 16.84 -9.44 -24.73
N ASP A 145 16.17 -10.45 -25.28
CA ASP A 145 14.71 -10.56 -25.24
C ASP A 145 14.22 -11.51 -24.12
N ALA A 146 12.89 -11.66 -23.99
CA ALA A 146 12.27 -12.56 -23.01
C ALA A 146 12.59 -14.06 -23.26
N ALA A 147 13.09 -14.44 -24.44
CA ALA A 147 13.57 -15.80 -24.73
C ALA A 147 15.05 -16.00 -24.35
N GLY A 148 15.76 -14.92 -24.00
CA GLY A 148 17.20 -14.91 -23.69
C GLY A 148 18.09 -14.73 -24.93
N VAL A 149 17.56 -14.24 -26.05
CA VAL A 149 18.34 -13.98 -27.28
C VAL A 149 19.04 -12.63 -27.15
N PHE A 150 20.38 -12.65 -27.15
CA PHE A 150 21.21 -11.45 -27.06
C PHE A 150 21.12 -10.57 -28.32
N THR A 151 21.02 -9.25 -28.12
CA THR A 151 21.01 -8.22 -29.17
C THR A 151 22.13 -7.19 -28.91
N PRO A 152 22.97 -6.86 -29.90
CA PRO A 152 24.10 -5.94 -29.72
C PRO A 152 23.70 -4.46 -29.69
N VAL A 153 23.93 -3.80 -28.54
CA VAL A 153 23.57 -2.38 -28.31
C VAL A 153 24.79 -1.47 -28.52
N LEU A 154 25.74 -1.42 -27.58
CA LEU A 154 27.02 -0.72 -27.77
C LEU A 154 28.14 -1.65 -28.30
N ALA A 155 28.02 -2.96 -28.09
CA ALA A 155 28.88 -3.94 -28.76
C ALA A 155 28.56 -4.00 -30.26
N ALA A 156 29.57 -4.26 -31.09
CA ALA A 156 29.43 -4.43 -32.55
C ALA A 156 28.79 -5.78 -32.92
N GLU A 157 29.05 -6.82 -32.13
CA GLU A 157 28.52 -8.18 -32.29
C GLU A 157 28.36 -8.84 -30.92
N VAL A 158 27.59 -9.94 -30.85
CA VAL A 158 27.50 -10.78 -29.64
C VAL A 158 28.75 -11.65 -29.54
N PRO A 159 29.50 -11.64 -28.41
CA PRO A 159 30.61 -12.56 -28.22
C PRO A 159 30.16 -14.01 -28.22
N SER A 160 30.94 -14.88 -28.85
CA SER A 160 30.70 -16.32 -28.92
C SER A 160 32.01 -17.10 -29.02
N ARG A 161 31.96 -18.43 -28.85
CA ARG A 161 33.11 -19.29 -29.16
C ARG A 161 33.46 -19.29 -30.65
N ALA A 162 32.49 -19.06 -31.54
CA ALA A 162 32.67 -19.15 -32.99
C ALA A 162 33.39 -17.92 -33.58
N ASN A 163 33.16 -16.72 -33.05
CA ASN A 163 33.87 -15.48 -33.43
C ASN A 163 35.07 -15.16 -32.50
N GLY A 164 35.47 -16.10 -31.64
CA GLY A 164 36.58 -15.92 -30.69
C GLY A 164 36.30 -14.95 -29.53
N GLY A 165 35.08 -14.42 -29.42
CA GLY A 165 34.69 -13.48 -28.37
C GLY A 165 34.57 -14.11 -26.98
N VAL A 166 34.22 -15.40 -26.87
CA VAL A 166 34.14 -16.13 -25.58
C VAL A 166 35.20 -17.24 -25.56
N ALA A 167 36.05 -17.23 -24.54
CA ALA A 167 37.13 -18.19 -24.40
C ALA A 167 36.62 -19.62 -24.14
N ALA A 168 37.33 -20.62 -24.67
CA ALA A 168 36.94 -22.03 -24.58
C ALA A 168 37.00 -22.59 -23.14
N ASP A 169 37.85 -21.99 -22.29
CA ASP A 169 38.00 -22.29 -20.86
C ASP A 169 36.96 -21.60 -19.96
N GLY A 170 36.11 -20.73 -20.52
CA GLY A 170 35.11 -19.96 -19.78
C GLY A 170 35.67 -18.87 -18.86
N ARG A 171 36.97 -18.53 -18.95
CA ARG A 171 37.61 -17.53 -18.06
C ARG A 171 37.71 -16.12 -18.62
N SER A 172 37.39 -15.90 -19.89
CA SER A 172 37.31 -14.53 -20.42
C SER A 172 36.32 -14.35 -21.57
N VAL A 173 35.85 -13.11 -21.71
CA VAL A 173 35.08 -12.62 -22.85
C VAL A 173 35.68 -11.33 -23.37
N THR A 174 35.75 -11.19 -24.69
CA THR A 174 36.19 -9.98 -25.40
C THR A 174 35.02 -9.42 -26.19
N TYR A 175 34.63 -8.17 -25.89
CA TYR A 175 33.65 -7.41 -26.65
C TYR A 175 34.35 -6.49 -27.65
N LYS A 176 33.89 -6.49 -28.89
CA LYS A 176 34.18 -5.42 -29.86
C LYS A 176 33.09 -4.37 -29.74
N LEU A 177 33.45 -3.09 -29.74
CA LEU A 177 32.54 -1.95 -29.58
C LEU A 177 32.21 -1.32 -30.94
N LYS A 178 31.03 -0.70 -31.07
CA LYS A 178 30.65 0.02 -32.29
C LYS A 178 31.50 1.30 -32.43
N PRO A 179 32.23 1.50 -33.54
CA PRO A 179 32.97 2.74 -33.76
C PRO A 179 32.00 3.90 -34.05
N GLY A 180 32.43 5.12 -33.72
CA GLY A 180 31.67 6.35 -34.04
C GLY A 180 30.44 6.62 -33.18
N VAL A 181 30.18 5.81 -32.14
CA VAL A 181 29.17 6.15 -31.13
C VAL A 181 29.66 7.34 -30.29
N LYS A 182 28.73 8.23 -29.93
CA LYS A 182 29.00 9.43 -29.13
C LYS A 182 28.11 9.48 -27.89
N TRP A 183 28.67 10.07 -26.85
CA TRP A 183 27.95 10.61 -25.70
C TRP A 183 27.09 11.81 -26.12
N ALA A 184 26.04 12.14 -25.36
CA ALA A 184 25.11 13.21 -25.73
C ALA A 184 25.74 14.62 -25.77
N ASP A 185 26.86 14.82 -25.09
CA ASP A 185 27.70 16.04 -25.15
C ASP A 185 28.65 16.09 -26.36
N GLY A 186 28.66 15.03 -27.18
CA GLY A 186 29.43 14.93 -28.42
C GLY A 186 30.78 14.19 -28.27
N GLN A 187 31.19 13.83 -27.06
CA GLN A 187 32.44 13.07 -26.85
C GLN A 187 32.34 11.64 -27.41
N PRO A 188 33.44 11.03 -27.88
CA PRO A 188 33.43 9.66 -28.38
C PRO A 188 33.25 8.65 -27.24
N PHE A 189 32.46 7.59 -27.48
CA PHE A 189 32.39 6.42 -26.60
C PHE A 189 33.55 5.46 -26.90
N THR A 190 34.28 5.00 -25.88
CA THR A 190 35.43 4.08 -26.04
C THR A 190 35.43 2.94 -25.02
N ALA A 191 36.37 2.01 -25.18
CA ALA A 191 36.64 0.95 -24.20
C ALA A 191 37.04 1.48 -22.80
N ASP A 192 37.55 2.70 -22.70
CA ASP A 192 37.94 3.31 -21.42
C ASP A 192 36.71 3.63 -20.54
N ASP A 193 35.57 3.96 -21.15
CA ASP A 193 34.29 4.13 -20.44
C ASP A 193 33.81 2.81 -19.80
N VAL A 194 34.03 1.68 -20.50
CA VAL A 194 33.67 0.34 -20.00
C VAL A 194 34.59 -0.07 -18.84
N VAL A 195 35.90 0.17 -18.98
CA VAL A 195 36.88 -0.07 -17.91
C VAL A 195 36.57 0.82 -16.69
N PHE A 196 36.27 2.10 -16.90
CA PHE A 196 35.88 3.02 -15.85
C PHE A 196 34.58 2.59 -15.15
N THR A 197 33.57 2.15 -15.90
CA THR A 197 32.30 1.66 -15.34
C THR A 197 32.54 0.50 -14.36
N TYR A 198 33.42 -0.45 -14.70
CA TYR A 198 33.83 -1.50 -13.76
C TYR A 198 34.56 -0.95 -12.53
N GLN A 199 35.51 -0.03 -12.70
CA GLN A 199 36.26 0.57 -11.58
C GLN A 199 35.33 1.34 -10.61
N PHE A 200 34.38 2.09 -11.15
CA PHE A 200 33.36 2.82 -10.39
C PHE A 200 32.50 1.88 -9.56
N VAL A 201 31.99 0.79 -10.17
CA VAL A 201 31.10 -0.18 -9.50
C VAL A 201 31.85 -1.09 -8.53
N ALA A 202 33.08 -1.50 -8.84
CA ALA A 202 33.88 -2.39 -8.01
C ALA A 202 34.46 -1.71 -6.75
N ASN A 203 34.55 -0.37 -6.73
CA ASN A 203 34.90 0.36 -5.53
C ASN A 203 33.76 0.28 -4.50
N LYS A 204 34.02 -0.39 -3.37
CA LYS A 204 33.06 -0.59 -2.29
C LYS A 204 32.55 0.73 -1.69
N GLU A 205 33.37 1.79 -1.66
CA GLU A 205 32.99 3.10 -1.13
C GLU A 205 31.96 3.83 -2.02
N THR A 206 31.86 3.48 -3.31
CA THR A 206 30.81 3.98 -4.20
C THR A 206 29.42 3.58 -3.70
N GLY A 207 29.32 2.46 -2.98
CA GLY A 207 28.03 1.91 -2.53
C GLY A 207 27.13 1.52 -3.72
N ALA A 208 27.74 1.09 -4.83
CA ALA A 208 27.02 0.74 -6.05
C ALA A 208 26.13 -0.49 -5.84
N ILE A 209 24.84 -0.34 -6.08
CA ILE A 209 23.85 -1.43 -5.96
C ILE A 209 24.11 -2.59 -6.93
N THR A 210 24.76 -2.31 -8.07
CA THR A 210 25.16 -3.31 -9.07
C THR A 210 26.48 -4.02 -8.74
N LEU A 211 27.12 -3.78 -7.58
CA LEU A 211 28.41 -4.39 -7.21
C LEU A 211 28.40 -5.92 -7.34
N ASN A 212 27.32 -6.59 -6.93
CA ASN A 212 27.19 -8.06 -7.02
C ASN A 212 27.05 -8.59 -8.47
N THR A 213 26.81 -7.73 -9.47
CA THR A 213 26.85 -8.08 -10.90
C THR A 213 28.28 -8.31 -11.41
N TYR A 214 29.27 -7.72 -10.74
CA TYR A 214 30.68 -7.73 -11.18
C TYR A 214 31.59 -8.58 -10.27
N ILE A 215 31.06 -9.26 -9.25
CA ILE A 215 31.90 -9.82 -8.19
C ILE A 215 32.78 -11.00 -8.62
N ASP A 216 32.40 -11.73 -9.67
CA ASP A 216 33.20 -12.85 -10.22
C ASP A 216 34.22 -12.38 -11.29
N VAL A 217 34.20 -11.08 -11.63
CA VAL A 217 35.21 -10.45 -12.48
C VAL A 217 36.51 -10.30 -11.68
N GLU A 218 37.61 -10.70 -12.30
CA GLU A 218 38.97 -10.47 -11.82
C GLU A 218 39.50 -9.14 -12.35
N LYS A 219 39.33 -8.88 -13.65
CA LYS A 219 39.86 -7.70 -14.35
C LYS A 219 39.02 -7.34 -15.57
N VAL A 220 38.92 -6.04 -15.86
CA VAL A 220 38.45 -5.50 -17.13
C VAL A 220 39.57 -4.65 -17.73
N GLU A 221 39.87 -4.83 -19.01
CA GLU A 221 40.95 -4.12 -19.71
C GLU A 221 40.60 -3.75 -21.15
N ALA A 222 40.98 -2.54 -21.57
CA ALA A 222 40.90 -2.13 -22.95
C ALA A 222 42.05 -2.77 -23.75
N LEU A 223 41.73 -3.35 -24.91
CA LEU A 223 42.69 -3.87 -25.89
C LEU A 223 42.94 -2.88 -27.05
N GLY A 224 42.48 -1.64 -26.87
CA GLY A 224 42.37 -0.60 -27.89
C GLY A 224 41.04 0.15 -27.75
N PRO A 225 40.81 1.24 -28.52
CA PRO A 225 39.67 2.14 -28.30
C PRO A 225 38.30 1.47 -28.49
N TYR A 226 38.21 0.38 -29.26
CA TYR A 226 36.96 -0.32 -29.59
C TYR A 226 36.97 -1.81 -29.23
N ALA A 227 37.82 -2.22 -28.27
CA ALA A 227 37.86 -3.61 -27.80
C ALA A 227 38.11 -3.66 -26.29
N VAL A 228 37.30 -4.42 -25.56
CA VAL A 228 37.41 -4.58 -24.11
C VAL A 228 37.33 -6.07 -23.74
N LYS A 229 38.25 -6.51 -22.88
CA LYS A 229 38.32 -7.88 -22.36
C LYS A 229 37.95 -7.90 -20.88
N ILE A 230 37.15 -8.89 -20.51
CA ILE A 230 36.77 -9.22 -19.13
C ILE A 230 37.40 -10.58 -18.81
N THR A 231 38.07 -10.67 -17.68
CA THR A 231 38.64 -11.92 -17.14
C THR A 231 37.90 -12.27 -15.84
N PHE A 232 37.53 -13.54 -15.67
CA PHE A 232 36.77 -14.06 -14.54
C PHE A 232 37.65 -14.92 -13.63
N LYS A 233 37.42 -14.83 -12.32
CA LYS A 233 38.17 -15.54 -11.27
C LYS A 233 38.11 -17.06 -11.43
N THR A 234 36.99 -17.57 -11.97
CA THR A 234 36.75 -18.98 -12.25
C THR A 234 36.06 -19.15 -13.61
N PRO A 235 36.13 -20.32 -14.25
CA PRO A 235 35.31 -20.63 -15.41
C PRO A 235 33.82 -20.42 -15.12
N THR A 236 33.12 -19.65 -15.96
CA THR A 236 31.69 -19.36 -15.75
C THR A 236 30.89 -19.39 -17.05
N PRO A 237 29.66 -19.96 -17.06
CA PRO A 237 28.73 -19.81 -18.18
C PRO A 237 28.09 -18.40 -18.19
N ALA A 238 28.20 -17.64 -17.09
CA ALA A 238 27.52 -16.37 -16.86
C ALA A 238 28.33 -15.14 -17.32
N TRP A 239 29.20 -15.31 -18.32
CA TRP A 239 30.09 -14.26 -18.86
C TRP A 239 29.37 -12.97 -19.31
N PHE A 240 28.07 -13.09 -19.58
CA PHE A 240 27.17 -12.02 -20.02
C PHE A 240 26.44 -11.32 -18.86
N VAL A 241 26.76 -11.61 -17.59
CA VAL A 241 26.14 -10.88 -16.46
C VAL A 241 26.71 -9.45 -16.33
N PRO A 242 28.04 -9.22 -16.42
CA PRO A 242 28.59 -7.86 -16.51
C PRO A 242 28.19 -7.16 -17.83
N PHE A 243 27.88 -5.86 -17.74
CA PHE A 243 27.65 -4.96 -18.88
C PHE A 243 26.49 -5.32 -19.85
N VAL A 244 25.54 -6.16 -19.44
CA VAL A 244 24.36 -6.52 -20.24
C VAL A 244 23.07 -6.13 -19.51
N GLY A 245 22.09 -5.61 -20.27
CA GLY A 245 20.75 -5.28 -19.78
C GLY A 245 20.73 -4.19 -18.70
N GLU A 246 19.69 -4.22 -17.87
CA GLU A 246 19.38 -3.22 -16.82
C GLU A 246 20.55 -2.98 -15.85
N ASN A 247 21.20 -4.02 -15.34
CA ASN A 247 22.30 -3.87 -14.37
C ASN A 247 23.67 -3.59 -15.03
N GLY A 248 23.73 -3.52 -16.35
CA GLY A 248 24.95 -3.49 -17.16
C GLY A 248 25.14 -2.22 -18.00
N GLN A 249 24.48 -1.13 -17.62
CA GLN A 249 24.61 0.18 -18.27
C GLN A 249 26.07 0.67 -18.26
N ILE A 250 26.46 1.44 -19.27
CA ILE A 250 27.76 2.12 -19.32
C ILE A 250 27.59 3.60 -18.97
N ILE A 251 28.52 4.14 -18.17
CA ILE A 251 28.53 5.53 -17.71
C ILE A 251 29.74 6.30 -18.26
N PRO A 252 29.60 7.61 -18.57
CA PRO A 252 30.67 8.40 -19.18
C PRO A 252 31.81 8.65 -18.20
N ARG A 253 33.03 8.23 -18.55
CA ARG A 253 34.22 8.41 -17.70
C ARG A 253 34.49 9.89 -17.43
N HIS A 254 34.53 10.71 -18.47
CA HIS A 254 34.92 12.12 -18.41
C HIS A 254 33.97 12.99 -17.55
N ALA A 255 32.74 12.53 -17.31
CA ALA A 255 31.79 13.23 -16.44
C ALA A 255 31.84 12.76 -14.97
N LEU A 256 32.46 11.61 -14.69
CA LEU A 256 32.37 10.90 -13.41
C LEU A 256 33.72 10.54 -12.78
N GLU A 257 34.85 10.66 -13.48
CA GLU A 257 36.17 10.32 -12.92
C GLU A 257 36.59 11.18 -11.73
N ALA A 258 36.03 12.39 -11.59
CA ALA A 258 36.18 13.24 -10.40
C ALA A 258 35.21 12.87 -9.24
N TYR A 259 34.26 11.96 -9.46
CA TYR A 259 33.19 11.60 -8.54
C TYR A 259 33.16 10.08 -8.30
N VAL A 260 34.23 9.54 -7.75
CA VAL A 260 34.39 8.10 -7.43
C VAL A 260 34.33 7.84 -5.92
N GLY A 261 34.09 6.59 -5.52
CA GLY A 261 34.03 6.20 -4.11
C GLY A 261 32.94 6.94 -3.36
N ALA A 262 33.21 7.34 -2.12
CA ALA A 262 32.24 8.06 -1.28
C ALA A 262 31.72 9.37 -1.92
N ASN A 263 32.47 9.99 -2.84
CA ASN A 263 32.06 11.22 -3.54
C ASN A 263 31.04 10.97 -4.68
N ALA A 264 30.81 9.73 -5.09
CA ALA A 264 29.96 9.39 -6.24
C ALA A 264 28.52 9.90 -6.13
N ARG A 265 27.98 10.05 -4.91
CA ARG A 265 26.63 10.59 -4.68
C ARG A 265 26.51 12.09 -4.95
N ASN A 266 27.62 12.83 -4.92
CA ASN A 266 27.66 14.27 -5.18
C ASN A 266 27.78 14.63 -6.67
N ALA A 267 27.89 13.64 -7.56
CA ALA A 267 28.04 13.87 -8.99
C ALA A 267 26.81 14.61 -9.57
N PRO A 268 26.99 15.74 -10.29
CA PRO A 268 25.90 16.42 -11.00
C PRO A 268 25.14 15.52 -11.98
N PHE A 269 25.82 14.49 -12.51
CA PHE A 269 25.27 13.41 -13.33
C PHE A 269 24.05 12.72 -12.68
N ASN A 270 24.03 12.59 -11.35
CA ASN A 270 22.94 11.96 -10.60
C ASN A 270 21.60 12.71 -10.74
N LEU A 271 21.64 13.97 -11.19
CA LEU A 271 20.47 14.82 -11.46
C LEU A 271 20.35 15.25 -12.94
N LYS A 272 21.47 15.31 -13.67
CA LYS A 272 21.54 15.71 -15.08
C LYS A 272 22.19 14.60 -15.91
N SER A 273 21.58 13.43 -15.87
CA SER A 273 22.07 12.23 -16.55
C SER A 273 22.00 12.38 -18.07
N PHE A 274 23.03 11.91 -18.73
CA PHE A 274 23.13 11.84 -20.19
C PHE A 274 23.94 10.61 -20.57
N GLY A 275 23.80 10.12 -21.80
CA GLY A 275 24.53 8.93 -22.21
C GLY A 275 24.63 8.77 -23.72
N THR A 276 24.82 7.54 -24.17
CA THR A 276 24.77 7.15 -25.59
C THR A 276 23.34 6.89 -26.10
N GLY A 277 22.37 6.81 -25.18
CA GLY A 277 20.97 6.49 -25.45
C GLY A 277 20.18 7.60 -26.16
N PRO A 278 18.90 7.34 -26.50
CA PRO A 278 18.10 8.22 -27.36
C PRO A 278 17.71 9.56 -26.73
N TYR A 279 17.82 9.71 -25.41
CA TYR A 279 17.44 10.92 -24.67
C TYR A 279 18.53 11.39 -23.69
N LYS A 280 18.42 12.64 -23.25
CA LYS A 280 19.22 13.26 -22.17
C LYS A 280 18.28 13.95 -21.18
N VAL A 281 18.60 13.97 -19.88
CA VAL A 281 17.79 14.66 -18.88
C VAL A 281 17.86 16.17 -19.13
N GLU A 282 16.70 16.78 -19.38
CA GLU A 282 16.53 18.23 -19.50
C GLU A 282 16.36 18.87 -18.12
N SER A 283 15.48 18.29 -17.29
CA SER A 283 15.35 18.65 -15.88
C SER A 283 14.87 17.47 -15.05
N PHE A 284 15.22 17.46 -13.77
CA PHE A 284 14.77 16.46 -12.82
C PHE A 284 14.48 17.10 -11.46
N ARG A 285 13.30 16.82 -10.92
CA ARG A 285 12.92 17.08 -9.53
C ARG A 285 12.78 15.74 -8.82
N PRO A 286 13.77 15.31 -8.00
CA PRO A 286 13.71 14.06 -7.26
C PRO A 286 12.43 13.92 -6.44
N GLY A 287 11.78 12.76 -6.53
CA GLY A 287 10.49 12.51 -5.89
C GLY A 287 9.28 13.08 -6.62
N ASP A 288 9.44 13.73 -7.79
CA ASP A 288 8.35 14.38 -8.51
C ASP A 288 8.33 14.09 -10.02
N LEU A 289 9.27 14.64 -10.81
CA LEU A 289 9.17 14.64 -12.28
C LEU A 289 10.55 14.63 -12.93
N VAL A 290 10.76 13.73 -13.89
CA VAL A 290 11.88 13.77 -14.83
C VAL A 290 11.38 14.20 -16.21
N ILE A 291 12.09 15.14 -16.84
CA ILE A 291 11.83 15.60 -18.21
C ILE A 291 13.08 15.31 -19.05
N TYR A 292 12.88 14.69 -20.21
CA TYR A 292 13.95 14.27 -21.12
C TYR A 292 13.79 14.91 -22.49
N SER A 293 14.89 15.47 -23.02
CA SER A 293 14.99 15.96 -24.39
C SER A 293 15.77 14.98 -25.26
N ILE A 294 15.61 15.04 -26.59
CA ILE A 294 16.31 14.16 -27.52
C ILE A 294 17.84 14.29 -27.38
N ASN A 295 18.54 13.15 -27.46
CA ASN A 295 19.97 13.14 -27.69
C ASN A 295 20.25 13.37 -29.19
N ASP A 296 20.65 14.59 -29.55
CA ASP A 296 20.97 14.97 -30.93
C ASP A 296 22.11 14.12 -31.52
N ASN A 297 23.05 13.67 -30.68
CA ASN A 297 24.16 12.79 -31.03
C ASN A 297 23.77 11.29 -31.12
N TYR A 298 22.50 10.93 -30.92
CA TYR A 298 22.07 9.54 -31.03
C TYR A 298 22.34 8.98 -32.44
N ARG A 299 22.93 7.79 -32.49
CA ARG A 299 23.50 7.15 -33.70
C ARG A 299 22.50 6.85 -34.82
N ASP A 300 21.21 6.73 -34.51
CA ASP A 300 20.15 6.53 -35.50
C ASP A 300 19.46 7.87 -35.80
N PRO A 301 19.65 8.48 -36.99
CA PRO A 301 19.10 9.79 -37.33
C PRO A 301 17.57 9.80 -37.45
N THR A 302 16.91 8.64 -37.48
CA THR A 302 15.44 8.53 -37.55
C THR A 302 14.78 8.38 -36.18
N LYS A 303 15.56 8.15 -35.12
CA LYS A 303 15.07 7.92 -33.75
C LYS A 303 15.56 8.99 -32.76
N PRO A 304 14.87 9.18 -31.62
CA PRO A 304 13.58 8.59 -31.25
C PRO A 304 12.38 9.34 -31.86
N ALA A 305 11.18 8.76 -31.77
CA ALA A 305 9.97 9.32 -32.36
C ALA A 305 9.38 10.50 -31.55
N PHE A 306 9.34 10.42 -30.22
CA PHE A 306 8.82 11.48 -29.35
C PHE A 306 9.87 12.56 -29.09
N GLN A 307 9.47 13.83 -29.24
CA GLN A 307 10.30 15.01 -29.00
C GLN A 307 10.74 15.14 -27.53
N GLN A 308 9.88 14.74 -26.60
CA GLN A 308 10.14 14.80 -25.17
C GLN A 308 9.52 13.58 -24.47
N VAL A 309 10.14 13.12 -23.39
CA VAL A 309 9.52 12.15 -22.46
C VAL A 309 9.40 12.81 -21.10
N GLN A 310 8.29 12.58 -20.40
CA GLN A 310 8.05 13.04 -19.04
C GLN A 310 7.68 11.85 -18.16
N ILE A 311 8.48 11.56 -17.13
CA ILE A 311 8.16 10.53 -16.12
C ILE A 311 7.71 11.25 -14.86
N LYS A 312 6.39 11.32 -14.65
CA LYS A 312 5.77 11.82 -13.43
C LYS A 312 5.71 10.72 -12.38
N GLY A 313 6.09 11.06 -11.16
CA GLY A 313 6.02 10.22 -9.98
C GLY A 313 4.91 10.62 -9.00
N GLY A 314 4.40 9.63 -8.26
CA GLY A 314 3.55 9.81 -7.08
C GLY A 314 2.13 9.27 -7.22
N GLY A 315 1.38 9.31 -6.12
CA GLY A 315 0.04 8.74 -6.02
C GLY A 315 0.06 7.23 -5.75
N ASP A 316 -0.96 6.53 -6.26
CA ASP A 316 -1.17 5.10 -6.06
C ASP A 316 -1.48 4.38 -7.40
N ALA A 317 -1.44 3.05 -7.41
CA ALA A 317 -1.64 2.26 -8.63
C ALA A 317 -3.07 2.36 -9.21
N VAL A 318 -4.10 2.59 -8.40
CA VAL A 318 -5.51 2.76 -8.85
C VAL A 318 -5.68 4.12 -9.52
N SER A 319 -5.11 5.18 -8.94
CA SER A 319 -5.08 6.51 -9.57
C SER A 319 -4.24 6.53 -10.85
N ALA A 320 -3.10 5.83 -10.87
CA ALA A 320 -2.29 5.70 -12.08
C ALA A 320 -3.02 4.93 -13.20
N ALA A 321 -3.72 3.85 -12.86
CA ALA A 321 -4.52 3.10 -13.82
C ALA A 321 -5.66 3.95 -14.44
N ARG A 322 -6.35 4.71 -13.58
CA ARG A 322 -7.42 5.62 -13.98
C ARG A 322 -6.97 6.73 -14.94
N ALA A 323 -5.78 7.28 -14.71
CA ALA A 323 -5.20 8.35 -15.52
C ALA A 323 -5.01 7.94 -17.01
N VAL A 324 -4.89 6.63 -17.28
CA VAL A 324 -4.77 6.07 -18.63
C VAL A 324 -6.09 5.47 -19.12
N LEU A 325 -6.78 4.66 -18.31
CA LEU A 325 -7.98 3.93 -18.76
C LEU A 325 -9.26 4.75 -18.82
N GLU A 326 -9.42 5.75 -17.94
CA GLU A 326 -10.67 6.50 -17.79
C GLU A 326 -10.54 7.96 -18.23
N THR A 327 -9.42 8.64 -17.94
CA THR A 327 -9.26 10.07 -18.27
C THR A 327 -8.45 10.33 -19.55
N GLY A 328 -7.43 9.53 -19.84
CA GLY A 328 -6.48 9.79 -20.94
C GLY A 328 -5.58 11.00 -20.68
N GLU A 329 -5.26 11.29 -19.42
CA GLU A 329 -4.37 12.39 -19.03
C GLU A 329 -2.89 12.03 -19.28
N TYR A 330 -2.57 10.74 -19.17
CA TYR A 330 -1.26 10.13 -19.36
C TYR A 330 -1.32 9.00 -20.39
N ASP A 331 -0.22 8.84 -21.12
CA ASP A 331 -0.13 7.90 -22.26
C ASP A 331 0.27 6.49 -21.82
N TYR A 332 0.88 6.36 -20.63
CA TYR A 332 1.38 5.10 -20.07
C TYR A 332 1.37 5.11 -18.53
N ALA A 333 1.00 3.99 -17.91
CA ALA A 333 1.16 3.76 -16.47
C ALA A 333 1.83 2.42 -16.15
N TRP A 334 2.74 2.42 -15.16
CA TRP A 334 3.66 1.31 -14.86
C TRP A 334 3.22 0.43 -13.68
N ASN A 335 3.36 -0.90 -13.86
CA ASN A 335 3.34 -1.92 -12.80
C ASN A 335 2.13 -1.78 -11.86
N LEU A 336 0.95 -1.91 -12.43
CA LEU A 336 -0.32 -1.62 -11.79
C LEU A 336 -0.75 -2.81 -10.93
N GLN A 337 -0.66 -2.65 -9.61
CA GLN A 337 -1.02 -3.67 -8.63
C GLN A 337 -2.46 -3.49 -8.16
N VAL A 338 -3.37 -3.51 -9.14
CA VAL A 338 -4.81 -3.27 -8.96
C VAL A 338 -5.54 -4.58 -9.24
N GLU A 339 -6.63 -4.86 -8.53
CA GLU A 339 -7.36 -6.11 -8.71
C GLU A 339 -8.04 -6.18 -10.08
N TRP A 340 -7.99 -7.34 -10.74
CA TRP A 340 -8.48 -7.49 -12.11
C TRP A 340 -9.93 -7.02 -12.33
N PRO A 341 -10.91 -7.29 -11.44
CA PRO A 341 -12.28 -6.76 -11.60
C PRO A 341 -12.35 -5.23 -11.67
N VAL A 342 -11.44 -4.52 -11.00
CA VAL A 342 -11.36 -3.04 -11.01
C VAL A 342 -10.78 -2.57 -12.35
N LEU A 343 -9.70 -3.19 -12.84
CA LEU A 343 -9.12 -2.88 -14.15
C LEU A 343 -10.07 -3.23 -15.31
N GLN A 344 -10.83 -4.32 -15.17
CA GLN A 344 -11.89 -4.70 -16.11
C GLN A 344 -13.10 -3.74 -16.08
N ALA A 345 -13.34 -3.04 -14.96
CA ALA A 345 -14.33 -1.97 -14.92
C ALA A 345 -13.81 -0.71 -15.62
N MET A 346 -12.58 -0.27 -15.29
CA MET A 346 -11.95 0.93 -15.86
C MET A 346 -11.79 0.86 -17.38
N THR A 347 -11.39 -0.29 -17.94
CA THR A 347 -11.23 -0.49 -19.39
C THR A 347 -12.51 -0.23 -20.19
N ARG A 348 -13.70 -0.27 -19.57
CA ARG A 348 -14.99 0.03 -20.24
C ARG A 348 -15.13 1.50 -20.63
N ALA A 349 -14.34 2.41 -20.06
CA ALA A 349 -14.29 3.81 -20.48
C ALA A 349 -13.61 4.00 -21.85
N GLY A 350 -12.84 3.01 -22.33
CA GLY A 350 -12.29 2.98 -23.68
C GLY A 350 -11.18 3.99 -23.97
N LYS A 351 -10.61 4.65 -22.95
CA LYS A 351 -9.49 5.61 -23.11
C LYS A 351 -8.11 4.95 -23.09
N GLY A 352 -8.01 3.71 -22.64
CA GLY A 352 -6.76 2.97 -22.59
C GLY A 352 -6.98 1.47 -22.70
N VAL A 353 -5.91 0.73 -22.96
CA VAL A 353 -5.88 -0.73 -22.98
C VAL A 353 -4.97 -1.26 -21.88
N VAL A 354 -5.41 -2.31 -21.18
CA VAL A 354 -4.56 -3.12 -20.30
C VAL A 354 -3.78 -4.11 -21.15
N PHE A 355 -2.48 -4.23 -20.90
CA PHE A 355 -1.66 -5.32 -21.40
C PHE A 355 -0.84 -5.95 -20.27
N THR A 356 -0.56 -7.25 -20.42
CA THR A 356 0.07 -8.07 -19.39
C THR A 356 1.25 -8.82 -19.98
N GLU A 357 2.43 -8.70 -19.38
CA GLU A 357 3.65 -9.40 -19.81
C GLU A 357 4.09 -10.45 -18.79
N ARG A 358 4.58 -11.60 -19.24
CA ARG A 358 5.10 -12.64 -18.33
C ARG A 358 6.45 -12.19 -17.75
N GLY A 359 6.43 -11.80 -16.47
CA GLY A 359 7.62 -11.42 -15.72
C GLY A 359 8.33 -12.59 -15.05
N SER A 360 9.29 -12.25 -14.18
CA SER A 360 9.90 -13.15 -13.19
C SER A 360 9.29 -12.96 -11.78
N GLY A 361 8.10 -12.36 -11.70
CA GLY A 361 7.48 -11.90 -10.45
C GLY A 361 6.60 -12.95 -9.80
N VAL A 362 7.19 -13.99 -9.22
CA VAL A 362 6.43 -14.95 -8.39
C VAL A 362 6.18 -14.34 -7.01
N GLU A 363 4.92 -14.23 -6.59
CA GLU A 363 4.53 -13.89 -5.22
C GLU A 363 4.72 -15.14 -4.33
N GLN A 364 5.36 -14.98 -3.16
CA GLN A 364 5.79 -16.10 -2.32
C GLN A 364 5.62 -15.81 -0.84
N ILE A 365 5.39 -16.88 -0.05
CA ILE A 365 5.57 -16.86 1.40
C ILE A 365 6.93 -17.45 1.75
N PHE A 366 7.77 -16.69 2.45
CA PHE A 366 9.03 -17.15 3.01
C PHE A 366 8.80 -17.69 4.43
N CYS A 367 9.47 -18.79 4.79
CA CYS A 367 9.40 -19.41 6.13
C CYS A 367 10.71 -19.22 6.90
N ASN A 368 10.69 -18.45 7.99
CA ASN A 368 11.87 -18.20 8.81
C ASN A 368 12.38 -19.50 9.46
N GLN A 369 13.66 -19.84 9.30
CA GLN A 369 14.25 -21.05 9.92
C GLN A 369 14.82 -20.78 11.32
N THR A 370 14.82 -19.51 11.75
CA THR A 370 15.30 -19.05 13.06
C THR A 370 14.15 -18.50 13.89
N ASP A 371 14.27 -18.53 15.22
CA ASP A 371 13.22 -18.06 16.13
C ASP A 371 13.21 -16.52 16.19
N PRO A 372 12.14 -15.85 15.71
CA PRO A 372 12.05 -14.40 15.79
C PRO A 372 11.77 -13.91 17.22
N ASN A 373 11.36 -14.77 18.16
CA ASN A 373 11.00 -14.39 19.53
C ASN A 373 12.16 -14.53 20.52
N LYS A 374 13.30 -15.09 20.08
CA LYS A 374 14.51 -15.25 20.90
C LYS A 374 15.63 -14.36 20.39
N GLU A 375 16.11 -13.48 21.26
CA GLU A 375 17.27 -12.64 21.00
C GLU A 375 18.55 -13.31 21.51
N ILE A 376 19.60 -13.33 20.67
CA ILE A 376 20.93 -13.84 20.98
C ILE A 376 21.95 -12.80 20.48
N ASP A 377 22.92 -12.41 21.31
CA ASP A 377 23.99 -11.45 20.98
C ASP A 377 23.48 -10.09 20.44
N GLY A 378 22.29 -9.67 20.88
CA GLY A 378 21.61 -8.47 20.39
C GLY A 378 21.09 -8.60 18.96
N GLN A 379 20.66 -9.80 18.56
CA GLN A 379 20.01 -10.11 17.28
C GLN A 379 18.85 -11.11 17.50
N ARG A 380 17.64 -10.77 17.02
CA ARG A 380 16.52 -11.70 16.85
C ARG A 380 16.67 -12.45 15.51
N SER A 381 15.97 -13.58 15.31
CA SER A 381 16.18 -14.41 14.10
C SER A 381 17.67 -14.76 13.89
N SER A 382 18.35 -15.11 14.99
CA SER A 382 19.77 -15.52 14.97
C SER A 382 19.89 -16.97 14.53
N VAL A 383 20.91 -17.30 13.71
CA VAL A 383 21.23 -18.68 13.32
C VAL A 383 21.54 -19.60 14.52
N LYS A 384 21.86 -19.02 15.67
CA LYS A 384 22.07 -19.71 16.96
C LYS A 384 20.75 -20.12 17.65
N ALA A 385 19.60 -19.65 17.16
CA ALA A 385 18.26 -19.91 17.68
C ALA A 385 17.37 -20.51 16.58
N PRO A 386 17.31 -21.85 16.42
CA PRO A 386 16.44 -22.48 15.42
C PRO A 386 14.95 -22.27 15.74
N HIS A 387 14.13 -22.09 14.71
CA HIS A 387 12.69 -21.84 14.89
C HIS A 387 11.99 -23.05 15.54
N PRO A 388 11.14 -22.87 16.57
CA PRO A 388 10.52 -23.96 17.32
C PRO A 388 9.55 -24.87 16.55
N PHE A 389 9.18 -24.54 15.30
CA PHE A 389 8.34 -25.40 14.46
C PHE A 389 8.56 -25.24 12.95
N LEU A 390 8.95 -24.05 12.44
CA LEU A 390 9.23 -23.88 11.00
C LEU A 390 10.53 -24.56 10.52
N THR A 391 11.33 -25.13 11.42
CA THR A 391 12.42 -26.06 11.06
C THR A 391 11.91 -27.44 10.61
N ASP A 392 10.72 -27.87 11.07
CA ASP A 392 10.08 -29.12 10.66
C ASP A 392 9.50 -28.99 9.24
N ILE A 393 10.07 -29.74 8.30
CA ILE A 393 9.62 -29.82 6.90
C ILE A 393 8.15 -30.23 6.78
N LYS A 394 7.63 -31.10 7.66
CA LYS A 394 6.23 -31.55 7.62
C LYS A 394 5.27 -30.41 7.93
N VAL A 395 5.65 -29.51 8.84
CA VAL A 395 4.87 -28.31 9.15
C VAL A 395 4.82 -27.41 7.92
N ARG A 396 5.97 -27.05 7.33
CA ARG A 396 6.01 -26.19 6.13
C ARG A 396 5.27 -26.79 4.92
N GLN A 397 5.37 -28.10 4.72
CA GLN A 397 4.60 -28.81 3.68
C GLN A 397 3.09 -28.73 3.95
N ALA A 398 2.64 -28.89 5.19
CA ALA A 398 1.23 -28.73 5.56
C ALA A 398 0.73 -27.29 5.36
N LEU A 399 1.55 -26.27 5.68
CA LEU A 399 1.25 -24.87 5.36
C LEU A 399 1.05 -24.69 3.84
N SER A 400 1.97 -25.18 3.01
CA SER A 400 1.87 -25.07 1.55
C SER A 400 0.61 -25.75 0.98
N MET A 401 0.20 -26.89 1.58
CA MET A 401 -1.03 -27.62 1.22
C MET A 401 -2.32 -26.91 1.65
N ALA A 402 -2.24 -25.95 2.57
CA ALA A 402 -3.39 -25.17 3.05
C ALA A 402 -3.61 -23.86 2.27
N VAL A 403 -2.74 -23.53 1.30
CA VAL A 403 -2.86 -22.32 0.47
C VAL A 403 -3.71 -22.58 -0.78
N ASP A 404 -4.88 -21.92 -0.84
CA ASP A 404 -5.78 -21.94 -2.00
C ASP A 404 -5.37 -20.91 -3.07
N ARG A 405 -4.46 -21.34 -3.95
CA ARG A 405 -3.88 -20.51 -5.02
C ARG A 405 -4.85 -20.24 -6.17
N GLU A 406 -5.77 -21.17 -6.42
CA GLU A 406 -6.78 -21.04 -7.49
C GLU A 406 -7.80 -19.96 -7.12
N THR A 407 -8.24 -19.90 -5.86
CA THR A 407 -9.06 -18.79 -5.36
C THR A 407 -8.35 -17.44 -5.51
N MET A 408 -7.06 -17.34 -5.19
CA MET A 408 -6.27 -16.11 -5.40
C MET A 408 -6.20 -15.73 -6.89
N ALA A 409 -5.79 -16.66 -7.76
CA ALA A 409 -5.66 -16.42 -9.19
C ALA A 409 -6.99 -15.98 -9.81
N THR A 410 -8.08 -16.68 -9.52
CA THR A 410 -9.39 -16.40 -10.13
C THR A 410 -10.10 -15.17 -9.57
N GLN A 411 -10.02 -14.91 -8.25
CA GLN A 411 -10.78 -13.82 -7.63
C GLN A 411 -10.01 -12.49 -7.54
N LEU A 412 -8.67 -12.52 -7.52
CA LEU A 412 -7.84 -11.32 -7.37
C LEU A 412 -7.14 -10.92 -8.68
N TYR A 413 -6.54 -11.88 -9.38
CA TYR A 413 -5.66 -11.61 -10.53
C TYR A 413 -6.31 -11.80 -11.91
N GLY A 414 -7.30 -12.68 -12.06
CA GLY A 414 -7.94 -12.96 -13.34
C GLY A 414 -6.96 -13.35 -14.45
N GLN A 415 -6.76 -12.46 -15.43
CA GLN A 415 -5.79 -12.68 -16.52
C GLN A 415 -4.38 -12.15 -16.23
N GLU A 416 -4.14 -11.57 -15.06
CA GLU A 416 -2.92 -10.83 -14.70
C GLU A 416 -1.95 -11.65 -13.83
N GLY A 417 -2.34 -12.87 -13.45
CA GLY A 417 -1.51 -13.77 -12.67
C GLY A 417 -2.05 -15.19 -12.73
N ASP A 418 -1.17 -16.15 -12.92
CA ASP A 418 -1.51 -17.58 -12.97
C ASP A 418 -1.07 -18.25 -11.65
N ALA A 419 -1.86 -19.17 -11.10
CA ALA A 419 -1.44 -19.96 -9.94
C ALA A 419 -0.20 -20.81 -10.28
N THR A 420 0.79 -20.87 -9.39
CA THR A 420 2.07 -21.56 -9.66
C THR A 420 2.58 -22.42 -8.52
N SER A 421 3.31 -23.48 -8.88
CA SER A 421 4.07 -24.35 -7.98
C SER A 421 5.58 -24.22 -8.15
N ASN A 422 6.05 -23.18 -8.85
CA ASN A 422 7.47 -22.94 -9.07
C ASN A 422 7.88 -21.54 -8.59
N ILE A 423 9.10 -21.43 -8.09
CA ILE A 423 9.76 -20.14 -7.85
C ILE A 423 10.53 -19.66 -9.08
N LEU A 424 10.94 -20.58 -9.97
CA LEU A 424 11.44 -20.30 -11.30
C LEU A 424 10.34 -20.58 -12.35
N THR A 425 9.69 -19.53 -12.86
CA THR A 425 8.67 -19.65 -13.93
C THR A 425 9.18 -19.21 -15.31
N THR A 426 10.24 -18.39 -15.35
CA THR A 426 10.84 -17.84 -16.57
C THR A 426 12.38 -17.92 -16.52
N PRO A 427 13.08 -18.09 -17.66
CA PRO A 427 12.56 -18.54 -18.95
C PRO A 427 11.94 -19.94 -18.82
N ALA A 428 10.92 -20.25 -19.62
CA ALA A 428 10.07 -21.45 -19.45
C ALA A 428 10.82 -22.80 -19.47
N ARG A 429 12.07 -22.85 -19.96
CA ARG A 429 12.94 -24.04 -19.88
C ARG A 429 13.38 -24.38 -18.46
N LEU A 430 13.42 -23.41 -17.54
CA LEU A 430 13.78 -23.58 -16.14
C LEU A 430 12.58 -23.88 -15.22
N ALA A 431 11.36 -23.75 -15.74
CA ALA A 431 10.15 -24.08 -14.99
C ALA A 431 10.06 -25.60 -14.78
N SER A 432 10.11 -26.04 -13.52
CA SER A 432 10.08 -27.46 -13.21
C SER A 432 8.73 -28.09 -13.58
N LYS A 433 8.81 -29.31 -14.09
CA LYS A 433 7.67 -30.20 -14.36
C LYS A 433 7.43 -31.21 -13.24
N ASN A 434 8.30 -31.21 -12.22
CA ASN A 434 8.25 -32.14 -11.09
C ASN A 434 7.41 -31.61 -9.92
N THR A 435 7.35 -30.29 -9.76
CA THR A 435 6.48 -29.60 -8.80
C THR A 435 5.01 -29.68 -9.21
N LYS A 436 4.11 -29.65 -8.22
CA LYS A 436 2.66 -29.64 -8.43
C LYS A 436 2.00 -28.76 -7.39
N MET A 437 0.95 -28.05 -7.79
CA MET A 437 0.03 -27.40 -6.85
C MET A 437 -0.79 -28.49 -6.15
N VAL A 438 -0.79 -28.48 -4.82
CA VAL A 438 -1.62 -29.35 -3.99
C VAL A 438 -2.31 -28.46 -2.98
N PHE A 439 -3.62 -28.29 -3.10
CA PHE A 439 -4.46 -27.72 -2.06
C PHE A 439 -5.32 -28.86 -1.48
N ASP A 440 -4.98 -29.28 -0.26
CA ASP A 440 -5.57 -30.46 0.38
C ASP A 440 -5.51 -30.32 1.91
N ILE A 441 -6.61 -29.79 2.47
CA ILE A 441 -6.77 -29.59 3.92
C ILE A 441 -6.77 -30.92 4.69
N ALA A 442 -7.28 -32.01 4.09
CA ALA A 442 -7.34 -33.31 4.77
C ALA A 442 -5.94 -33.92 4.91
N LYS A 443 -5.17 -33.92 3.82
CA LYS A 443 -3.78 -34.39 3.80
C LYS A 443 -2.85 -33.50 4.63
N ALA A 444 -3.07 -32.18 4.64
CA ALA A 444 -2.34 -31.26 5.51
C ALA A 444 -2.59 -31.56 7.00
N ASN A 445 -3.84 -31.83 7.40
CA ASN A 445 -4.14 -32.28 8.77
C ASN A 445 -3.44 -33.63 9.07
N GLN A 446 -3.58 -34.64 8.20
CA GLN A 446 -2.94 -35.95 8.37
C GLN A 446 -1.41 -35.84 8.52
N LEU A 447 -0.77 -34.96 7.75
CA LEU A 447 0.67 -34.74 7.81
C LEU A 447 1.11 -34.15 9.16
N LEU A 448 0.31 -33.25 9.74
CA LEU A 448 0.53 -32.69 11.08
C LEU A 448 0.25 -33.72 12.19
N ASP A 449 -0.79 -34.55 12.03
CA ASP A 449 -1.10 -35.65 12.96
C ASP A 449 0.07 -36.64 13.03
N VAL A 450 0.60 -37.06 11.87
CA VAL A 450 1.78 -37.95 11.75
C VAL A 450 3.09 -37.26 12.19
N ALA A 451 3.13 -35.93 12.20
CA ALA A 451 4.22 -35.16 12.80
C ALA A 451 4.08 -35.00 14.33
N GLY A 452 2.98 -35.46 14.93
CA GLY A 452 2.72 -35.40 16.37
C GLY A 452 2.20 -34.06 16.87
N TRP A 453 1.69 -33.20 15.97
CA TRP A 453 1.08 -31.92 16.34
C TRP A 453 -0.42 -32.12 16.58
N GLN A 454 -0.88 -32.07 17.83
CA GLN A 454 -2.27 -32.38 18.20
C GLN A 454 -3.07 -31.11 18.52
N ARG A 455 -4.37 -31.06 18.18
CA ARG A 455 -5.21 -29.88 18.48
C ARG A 455 -5.42 -29.74 20.00
N GLY A 456 -5.18 -28.53 20.52
CA GLY A 456 -5.53 -28.13 21.87
C GLY A 456 -7.01 -27.71 22.00
N PRO A 457 -7.46 -27.35 23.22
CA PRO A 457 -8.85 -26.94 23.48
C PRO A 457 -9.28 -25.66 22.74
N ASP A 458 -8.34 -24.82 22.34
CA ASP A 458 -8.54 -23.62 21.51
C ASP A 458 -8.56 -23.91 20.00
N GLY A 459 -8.45 -25.18 19.60
CA GLY A 459 -8.40 -25.63 18.21
C GLY A 459 -7.04 -25.47 17.52
N ILE A 460 -6.06 -24.84 18.18
CA ILE A 460 -4.69 -24.63 17.69
C ILE A 460 -3.86 -25.88 17.98
N ARG A 461 -3.05 -26.32 17.03
CA ARG A 461 -2.19 -27.50 17.20
C ARG A 461 -0.99 -27.19 18.09
N GLN A 462 -0.62 -28.14 18.93
CA GLN A 462 0.47 -28.05 19.89
C GLN A 462 1.27 -29.35 20.01
N LYS A 463 2.55 -29.23 20.39
CA LYS A 463 3.50 -30.32 20.60
C LYS A 463 4.60 -29.85 21.54
N GLY A 464 4.87 -30.60 22.62
CA GLY A 464 5.97 -30.30 23.53
C GLY A 464 5.94 -28.90 24.16
N GLY A 465 4.75 -28.35 24.43
CA GLY A 465 4.56 -26.99 24.97
C GLY A 465 4.57 -25.87 23.92
N VAL A 466 4.95 -26.15 22.66
CA VAL A 466 4.89 -25.20 21.55
C VAL A 466 3.51 -25.28 20.88
N LYS A 467 2.95 -24.13 20.48
CA LYS A 467 1.77 -24.03 19.60
C LYS A 467 2.16 -23.65 18.18
N LEU A 468 1.42 -24.12 17.18
CA LEU A 468 1.51 -23.65 15.79
C LEU A 468 0.81 -22.30 15.66
N GLN A 469 1.47 -21.25 16.14
CA GLN A 469 1.04 -19.86 16.02
C GLN A 469 2.14 -19.05 15.35
N ALA A 470 1.83 -18.38 14.25
CA ALA A 470 2.75 -17.61 13.44
C ALA A 470 2.29 -16.14 13.33
N THR A 471 3.23 -15.21 13.48
CA THR A 471 3.12 -13.85 12.95
C THR A 471 3.40 -13.88 11.45
N TYR A 472 2.55 -13.21 10.68
CA TYR A 472 2.57 -13.25 9.22
C TYR A 472 2.49 -11.84 8.65
N VAL A 473 3.59 -11.34 8.08
CA VAL A 473 3.74 -9.95 7.66
C VAL A 473 3.90 -9.78 6.15
N THR A 474 3.50 -8.63 5.64
CA THR A 474 3.70 -8.19 4.25
C THR A 474 3.77 -6.66 4.18
N SER A 475 4.04 -6.10 3.01
CA SER A 475 3.92 -4.65 2.77
C SER A 475 2.45 -4.20 2.76
N VAL A 476 2.13 -3.00 3.25
CA VAL A 476 0.79 -2.38 3.09
C VAL A 476 0.43 -2.28 1.60
N ASN A 477 -0.48 -3.15 1.17
CA ASN A 477 -0.93 -3.31 -0.20
C ASN A 477 -2.22 -4.14 -0.20
N SER A 478 -3.31 -3.64 -0.80
CA SER A 478 -4.65 -4.26 -0.77
C SER A 478 -4.64 -5.70 -1.30
N LEU A 479 -3.99 -5.93 -2.44
CA LEU A 479 -3.91 -7.24 -3.10
C LEU A 479 -3.23 -8.26 -2.18
N ARG A 480 -2.07 -7.90 -1.61
CA ARG A 480 -1.33 -8.73 -0.66
C ARG A 480 -2.06 -8.98 0.66
N GLN A 481 -2.74 -7.98 1.20
CA GLN A 481 -3.53 -8.16 2.43
C GLN A 481 -4.72 -9.12 2.21
N LYS A 482 -5.31 -9.13 1.00
CA LYS A 482 -6.34 -10.12 0.61
C LYS A 482 -5.75 -11.53 0.44
N GLU A 483 -4.60 -11.68 -0.20
CA GLU A 483 -3.88 -12.96 -0.26
C GLU A 483 -3.56 -13.50 1.14
N GLN A 484 -3.01 -12.65 2.03
CA GLN A 484 -2.72 -13.01 3.42
C GLN A 484 -3.94 -13.55 4.16
N GLN A 485 -5.11 -12.95 3.95
CA GLN A 485 -6.36 -13.40 4.58
C GLN A 485 -6.80 -14.78 4.05
N ILE A 486 -6.67 -15.04 2.74
CA ILE A 486 -6.94 -16.38 2.15
C ILE A 486 -5.99 -17.44 2.74
N VAL A 487 -4.69 -17.11 2.88
CA VAL A 487 -3.70 -18.00 3.51
C VAL A 487 -4.07 -18.30 4.97
N LYS A 488 -4.41 -17.28 5.75
CA LYS A 488 -4.84 -17.42 7.16
C LYS A 488 -6.08 -18.30 7.30
N ASP A 489 -7.07 -18.14 6.43
CA ASP A 489 -8.29 -18.96 6.44
C ASP A 489 -7.99 -20.44 6.09
N GLY A 490 -6.99 -20.68 5.25
CA GLY A 490 -6.42 -22.01 5.03
C GLY A 490 -5.72 -22.58 6.27
N PHE A 491 -4.85 -21.80 6.90
CA PHE A 491 -4.09 -22.19 8.08
C PHE A 491 -4.99 -22.51 9.28
N ALA A 492 -6.05 -21.73 9.51
CA ALA A 492 -7.03 -22.00 10.56
C ALA A 492 -7.69 -23.39 10.40
N LYS A 493 -8.02 -23.80 9.16
CA LYS A 493 -8.61 -25.11 8.86
C LYS A 493 -7.68 -26.28 9.22
N ILE A 494 -6.36 -26.10 9.18
CA ILE A 494 -5.39 -27.12 9.61
C ILE A 494 -4.95 -26.98 11.08
N GLY A 495 -5.48 -26.00 11.82
CA GLY A 495 -5.17 -25.77 13.23
C GLY A 495 -3.90 -24.96 13.46
N VAL A 496 -3.52 -24.11 12.51
CA VAL A 496 -2.42 -23.15 12.64
C VAL A 496 -3.02 -21.75 12.79
N ALA A 497 -2.64 -21.03 13.84
CA ALA A 497 -3.06 -19.64 14.05
C ALA A 497 -2.12 -18.67 13.32
N ALA A 498 -2.67 -17.74 12.53
CA ALA A 498 -1.91 -16.70 11.85
C ALA A 498 -2.35 -15.30 12.31
N THR A 499 -1.41 -14.54 12.86
CA THR A 499 -1.59 -13.13 13.23
C THR A 499 -1.10 -12.27 12.06
N LEU A 500 -2.03 -11.68 11.31
CA LEU A 500 -1.69 -10.82 10.18
C LEU A 500 -1.10 -9.50 10.65
N GLN A 501 -0.08 -9.04 9.95
CA GLN A 501 0.53 -7.74 10.12
C GLN A 501 0.87 -7.17 8.74
N SER A 502 0.95 -5.84 8.64
CA SER A 502 1.47 -5.17 7.46
C SER A 502 2.32 -3.97 7.85
N VAL A 503 3.44 -3.80 7.17
CA VAL A 503 4.43 -2.73 7.36
C VAL A 503 4.41 -1.85 6.12
N ASP A 504 4.65 -0.53 6.25
CA ASP A 504 4.77 0.34 5.07
C ASP A 504 5.78 -0.23 4.04
N ALA A 505 5.52 -0.05 2.75
CA ALA A 505 6.36 -0.64 1.71
C ALA A 505 7.78 -0.03 1.68
N GLY A 506 7.93 1.27 1.96
CA GLY A 506 9.22 1.95 2.04
C GLY A 506 10.04 1.50 3.25
N VAL A 507 9.38 1.17 4.36
CA VAL A 507 10.00 0.52 5.52
C VAL A 507 10.34 -0.94 5.21
N PHE A 508 9.35 -1.75 4.81
CA PHE A 508 9.49 -3.19 4.64
C PHE A 508 10.59 -3.57 3.64
N PHE A 509 10.70 -2.82 2.53
CA PHE A 509 11.74 -3.02 1.51
C PHE A 509 13.00 -2.17 1.72
N SER A 510 13.16 -1.49 2.86
CA SER A 510 14.37 -0.74 3.18
C SER A 510 15.57 -1.66 3.41
N SER A 511 16.77 -1.17 3.06
CA SER A 511 18.05 -1.78 3.44
C SER A 511 18.67 -1.14 4.69
N SER A 512 17.91 -0.32 5.45
CA SER A 512 18.42 0.33 6.65
C SER A 512 18.70 -0.70 7.77
N PRO A 513 19.95 -0.86 8.24
CA PRO A 513 20.29 -1.83 9.29
C PRO A 513 19.82 -1.38 10.69
N GLY A 514 19.32 -0.14 10.84
CA GLY A 514 18.71 0.35 12.07
C GLY A 514 17.20 0.10 12.16
N ASN A 515 16.56 -0.49 11.14
CA ASN A 515 15.11 -0.67 11.08
C ASN A 515 14.74 -2.16 11.19
N ASN A 516 14.12 -2.54 12.31
CA ASN A 516 13.80 -3.94 12.63
C ASN A 516 12.63 -4.55 11.82
N ASP A 517 11.89 -3.74 11.06
CA ASP A 517 10.71 -4.19 10.30
C ASP A 517 10.98 -4.37 8.79
N THR A 518 12.26 -4.43 8.38
CA THR A 518 12.64 -4.79 7.01
C THR A 518 12.62 -6.31 6.77
N TYR A 519 12.32 -6.73 5.54
CA TYR A 519 12.30 -8.14 5.13
C TYR A 519 13.66 -8.86 5.32
N ALA A 520 14.76 -8.10 5.42
CA ALA A 520 16.10 -8.65 5.64
C ALA A 520 16.34 -9.01 7.11
N HIS A 521 15.75 -8.26 8.05
CA HIS A 521 15.70 -8.67 9.45
C HIS A 521 14.85 -9.92 9.60
N PHE A 522 13.67 -9.95 8.97
CA PHE A 522 12.71 -11.05 9.04
C PHE A 522 12.42 -11.45 10.50
N TYR A 523 12.04 -10.46 11.31
CA TYR A 523 11.75 -10.63 12.75
C TYR A 523 10.29 -11.07 13.00
N ARG A 524 9.79 -11.95 12.13
CA ARG A 524 8.47 -12.60 12.13
C ARG A 524 8.63 -14.06 11.70
N ASP A 525 7.60 -14.87 11.87
CA ASP A 525 7.64 -16.29 11.53
C ASP A 525 7.49 -16.49 10.00
N LEU A 526 6.58 -15.72 9.38
CA LEU A 526 6.27 -15.77 7.95
C LEU A 526 6.25 -14.38 7.31
N GLU A 527 6.75 -14.29 6.08
CA GLU A 527 6.75 -13.06 5.27
C GLU A 527 6.20 -13.35 3.87
N MET A 528 5.40 -12.44 3.31
CA MET A 528 4.93 -12.55 1.92
C MET A 528 5.29 -11.34 1.08
N PHE A 529 5.96 -11.58 -0.04
CA PHE A 529 6.25 -10.59 -1.07
C PHE A 529 6.70 -11.25 -2.38
N THR A 530 6.81 -10.45 -3.45
CA THR A 530 7.39 -10.85 -4.74
C THR A 530 8.89 -10.65 -4.72
N GLN A 531 9.63 -11.56 -5.35
CA GLN A 531 11.00 -11.29 -5.77
C GLN A 531 11.13 -11.51 -7.27
N THR A 532 11.87 -10.63 -7.93
CA THR A 532 12.11 -10.64 -9.38
C THR A 532 13.60 -10.75 -9.67
N PHE A 533 13.93 -11.10 -10.92
CA PHE A 533 15.31 -11.11 -11.44
C PHE A 533 15.34 -10.74 -12.93
N SER A 534 16.44 -10.15 -13.39
CA SER A 534 16.61 -9.55 -14.73
C SER A 534 17.62 -10.29 -15.63
N SER A 535 17.91 -11.57 -15.34
CA SER A 535 18.86 -12.39 -16.10
C SER A 535 18.26 -13.76 -16.45
N PRO A 536 18.52 -14.33 -17.65
CA PRO A 536 18.14 -15.70 -18.00
C PRO A 536 19.00 -16.76 -17.29
N PHE A 537 20.00 -16.33 -16.52
CA PHE A 537 20.81 -17.14 -15.62
C PHE A 537 20.43 -16.78 -14.17
N PRO A 538 19.69 -17.66 -13.45
CA PRO A 538 19.01 -17.28 -12.21
C PRO A 538 19.94 -17.27 -10.99
N SER A 539 21.27 -17.27 -11.14
CA SER A 539 22.22 -17.41 -10.01
C SER A 539 21.97 -16.41 -8.87
N GLN A 540 21.83 -15.11 -9.16
CA GLN A 540 21.50 -14.11 -8.12
C GLN A 540 20.13 -14.36 -7.46
N TYR A 541 19.15 -14.91 -8.20
CA TYR A 541 17.85 -15.28 -7.65
C TYR A 541 17.99 -16.46 -6.67
N MET A 542 18.66 -17.52 -7.12
CA MET A 542 18.86 -18.77 -6.38
C MET A 542 19.87 -18.63 -5.22
N ALA A 543 20.76 -17.63 -5.25
CA ALA A 543 21.66 -17.28 -4.15
C ALA A 543 20.93 -16.95 -2.84
N ARG A 544 19.63 -16.66 -2.89
CA ARG A 544 18.75 -16.41 -1.73
C ARG A 544 18.41 -17.66 -0.91
N HIS A 545 18.76 -18.85 -1.39
CA HIS A 545 18.70 -20.10 -0.62
C HIS A 545 20.08 -20.75 -0.46
N TYR A 546 21.13 -20.11 -0.99
CA TYR A 546 22.51 -20.56 -0.85
C TYR A 546 23.06 -20.20 0.55
N SER A 547 23.94 -21.06 1.06
CA SER A 547 24.51 -20.97 2.41
C SER A 547 25.96 -21.45 2.49
N GLY A 548 26.66 -21.58 1.35
CA GLY A 548 28.05 -22.09 1.33
C GLY A 548 29.10 -21.10 1.83
N ASP A 549 28.81 -19.79 1.79
CA ASP A 549 29.53 -18.76 2.55
C ASP A 549 28.56 -18.11 3.55
N PRO A 550 28.41 -18.65 4.77
CA PRO A 550 27.43 -18.15 5.73
C PRO A 550 27.67 -16.70 6.16
N ALA A 551 28.92 -16.24 6.22
CA ALA A 551 29.28 -14.88 6.64
C ALA A 551 28.72 -13.85 5.67
N ARG A 552 28.73 -14.16 4.37
CA ARG A 552 28.24 -13.29 3.31
C ARG A 552 26.77 -13.53 2.94
N ASN A 553 26.32 -14.78 2.88
CA ASN A 553 25.03 -15.11 2.28
C ASN A 553 23.84 -15.06 3.24
N LEU A 554 24.01 -15.35 4.54
CA LEU A 554 22.90 -15.28 5.49
C LEU A 554 22.66 -13.83 5.93
N ALA A 555 21.42 -13.36 5.96
CA ALA A 555 21.13 -12.02 6.47
C ALA A 555 21.34 -11.99 8.00
N GLN A 556 22.33 -11.24 8.49
CA GLN A 556 22.70 -11.22 9.91
C GLN A 556 23.39 -9.92 10.32
N LYS A 557 23.49 -9.67 11.62
CA LYS A 557 24.04 -8.44 12.20
C LYS A 557 25.46 -8.15 11.73
N GLU A 558 26.29 -9.19 11.62
CA GLU A 558 27.70 -9.11 11.20
C GLU A 558 27.89 -8.60 9.77
N ASN A 559 26.87 -8.71 8.91
CA ASN A 559 26.88 -8.17 7.55
C ASN A 559 25.83 -7.07 7.32
N ASN A 560 25.35 -6.43 8.39
CA ASN A 560 24.29 -5.40 8.33
C ASN A 560 23.03 -5.88 7.58
N TRP A 561 22.70 -7.16 7.71
CA TRP A 561 21.60 -7.85 7.03
C TRP A 561 21.65 -7.83 5.50
N ALA A 562 22.83 -7.58 4.90
CA ALA A 562 23.01 -7.53 3.45
C ALA A 562 23.03 -8.90 2.75
N GLY A 563 23.01 -10.01 3.50
CA GLY A 563 22.98 -11.37 2.94
C GLY A 563 21.66 -11.71 2.24
N TYR A 564 21.74 -12.32 1.05
CA TYR A 564 20.56 -12.67 0.24
C TYR A 564 19.64 -13.74 0.85
N ASN A 565 20.15 -14.61 1.71
CA ASN A 565 19.39 -15.68 2.35
C ASN A 565 18.78 -15.21 3.68
N ILE A 566 17.65 -14.51 3.54
CA ILE A 566 16.84 -13.98 4.65
C ILE A 566 16.19 -15.08 5.49
N THR A 567 15.89 -16.23 4.88
CA THR A 567 15.25 -17.37 5.57
C THR A 567 16.19 -18.04 6.58
N ARG A 568 17.50 -17.79 6.45
CA ARG A 568 18.59 -18.50 7.15
C ARG A 568 18.54 -20.03 6.98
N TRP A 569 17.96 -20.50 5.87
CA TRP A 569 17.91 -21.92 5.55
C TRP A 569 19.28 -22.41 5.07
N VAL A 570 19.71 -23.56 5.59
CA VAL A 570 21.00 -24.18 5.29
C VAL A 570 20.75 -25.57 4.71
N ASN A 571 21.32 -25.84 3.53
CA ASN A 571 21.18 -27.14 2.88
C ASN A 571 22.44 -27.49 2.06
N LYS A 572 23.08 -28.60 2.42
CA LYS A 572 24.34 -29.06 1.81
C LYS A 572 24.19 -29.45 0.34
N GLU A 573 23.11 -30.13 -0.02
CA GLU A 573 22.85 -30.53 -1.42
C GLU A 573 22.58 -29.30 -2.29
N TYR A 574 21.79 -28.35 -1.81
CA TYR A 574 21.53 -27.09 -2.50
C TYR A 574 22.83 -26.31 -2.74
N ASN A 575 23.70 -26.19 -1.73
CA ASN A 575 25.00 -25.52 -1.89
C ASN A 575 25.86 -26.20 -2.96
N GLN A 576 25.99 -27.53 -2.92
CA GLN A 576 26.75 -28.28 -3.93
C GLN A 576 26.21 -28.12 -5.35
N LEU A 577 24.88 -28.11 -5.52
CA LEU A 577 24.25 -27.87 -6.83
C LEU A 577 24.46 -26.43 -7.30
N PHE A 578 24.42 -25.45 -6.39
CA PHE A 578 24.64 -24.05 -6.69
C PHE A 578 26.08 -23.78 -7.13
N ASP A 579 27.06 -24.34 -6.41
CA ASP A 579 28.49 -24.24 -6.73
C ASP A 579 28.81 -24.88 -8.09
N GLN A 580 28.26 -26.08 -8.35
CA GLN A 580 28.38 -26.73 -9.64
C GLN A 580 27.77 -25.87 -10.76
N ALA A 581 26.61 -25.25 -10.52
CA ALA A 581 25.92 -24.42 -11.50
C ALA A 581 26.65 -23.10 -11.84
N GLN A 582 27.56 -22.61 -10.98
CA GLN A 582 28.41 -21.45 -11.33
C GLN A 582 29.50 -21.77 -12.36
N SER A 583 29.87 -23.06 -12.53
CA SER A 583 31.00 -23.48 -13.37
C SER A 583 30.64 -24.46 -14.50
N GLU A 584 29.43 -25.04 -14.49
CA GLU A 584 28.96 -25.93 -15.55
C GLU A 584 28.70 -25.18 -16.87
N LEU A 585 29.56 -25.43 -17.87
CA LEU A 585 29.55 -24.76 -19.17
C LEU A 585 28.59 -25.40 -20.20
N ASP A 586 28.06 -26.61 -19.94
CA ASP A 586 27.00 -27.22 -20.75
C ASP A 586 25.63 -26.65 -20.35
N PRO A 587 24.93 -25.90 -21.24
CA PRO A 587 23.67 -25.24 -20.88
C PRO A 587 22.57 -26.22 -20.45
N LYS A 588 22.53 -27.45 -20.98
CA LYS A 588 21.49 -28.44 -20.63
C LYS A 588 21.73 -29.05 -19.26
N LYS A 589 22.99 -29.30 -18.91
CA LYS A 589 23.36 -29.72 -17.54
C LYS A 589 23.10 -28.59 -16.55
N ASN A 590 23.45 -27.35 -16.93
CA ASN A 590 23.23 -26.17 -16.11
C ASN A 590 21.73 -25.92 -15.82
N ASP A 591 20.87 -25.94 -16.85
CA ASP A 591 19.41 -25.85 -16.69
C ASP A 591 18.87 -26.95 -15.73
N ALA A 592 19.39 -28.18 -15.81
CA ALA A 592 18.98 -29.28 -14.93
C ALA A 592 19.36 -29.07 -13.45
N LEU A 593 20.48 -28.41 -13.16
CA LEU A 593 20.87 -28.04 -11.79
C LEU A 593 19.91 -27.00 -11.20
N TRP A 594 19.52 -25.99 -11.98
CA TRP A 594 18.54 -24.97 -11.55
C TRP A 594 17.15 -25.55 -11.29
N ILE A 595 16.67 -26.45 -12.17
CA ILE A 595 15.41 -27.17 -11.99
C ILE A 595 15.43 -27.97 -10.69
N LYS A 596 16.51 -28.73 -10.43
CA LYS A 596 16.66 -29.52 -9.20
C LYS A 596 16.70 -28.63 -7.96
N MET A 597 17.35 -27.47 -8.02
CA MET A 597 17.35 -26.50 -6.91
C MET A 597 15.94 -25.92 -6.64
N ASN A 598 15.16 -25.60 -7.66
CA ASN A 598 13.75 -25.23 -7.51
C ASN A 598 12.92 -26.35 -6.85
N ASP A 599 13.10 -27.59 -7.29
CA ASP A 599 12.41 -28.76 -6.73
C ASP A 599 12.70 -28.95 -5.24
N ILE A 600 13.94 -28.73 -4.80
CA ILE A 600 14.32 -28.78 -3.38
C ILE A 600 13.63 -27.65 -2.60
N VAL A 601 13.70 -26.40 -3.05
CA VAL A 601 13.16 -25.25 -2.30
C VAL A 601 11.64 -25.34 -2.15
N VAL A 602 10.93 -25.66 -3.23
CA VAL A 602 9.47 -25.84 -3.22
C VAL A 602 9.07 -27.11 -2.47
N GLY A 603 9.76 -28.23 -2.71
CA GLY A 603 9.45 -29.52 -2.08
C GLY A 603 9.69 -29.52 -0.57
N GLN A 604 10.64 -28.71 -0.08
CA GLN A 604 10.86 -28.46 1.34
C GLN A 604 10.09 -27.25 1.89
N ALA A 605 9.28 -26.59 1.05
CA ALA A 605 8.45 -25.42 1.39
C ALA A 605 9.21 -24.33 2.18
N VAL A 606 10.46 -24.04 1.76
CA VAL A 606 11.27 -22.95 2.35
C VAL A 606 10.73 -21.60 1.86
N SER A 607 10.42 -21.54 0.56
CA SER A 607 9.49 -20.59 -0.04
C SER A 607 8.26 -21.35 -0.54
N ILE A 608 7.08 -20.78 -0.31
CA ILE A 608 5.79 -21.30 -0.77
C ILE A 608 5.33 -20.38 -1.91
N PRO A 609 5.46 -20.80 -3.19
CA PRO A 609 4.97 -20.00 -4.31
C PRO A 609 3.45 -19.88 -4.29
N LEU A 610 2.94 -18.73 -4.71
CA LEU A 610 1.51 -18.39 -4.78
C LEU A 610 1.07 -18.17 -6.24
N ILE A 611 1.45 -17.02 -6.81
CA ILE A 611 1.01 -16.51 -8.12
C ILE A 611 2.21 -16.12 -8.97
N ASP A 612 2.27 -16.59 -10.21
CA ASP A 612 3.16 -16.11 -11.27
C ASP A 612 2.57 -14.81 -11.83
N ARG A 613 2.99 -13.66 -11.30
CA ARG A 613 2.41 -12.37 -11.64
C ARG A 613 2.91 -11.89 -13.00
N ARG A 614 1.99 -11.36 -13.79
CA ARG A 614 2.31 -10.62 -15.01
C ARG A 614 2.62 -9.17 -14.65
N PHE A 615 3.51 -8.54 -15.40
CA PHE A 615 3.66 -7.09 -15.36
C PHE A 615 2.46 -6.48 -16.05
N VAL A 616 1.62 -5.78 -15.29
CA VAL A 616 0.43 -5.09 -15.77
C VAL A 616 0.80 -3.64 -16.03
N SER A 617 0.62 -3.22 -17.28
CA SER A 617 0.80 -1.83 -17.72
C SER A 617 -0.37 -1.44 -18.63
N GLN A 618 -0.55 -0.14 -18.82
CA GLN A 618 -1.63 0.40 -19.64
C GLN A 618 -1.10 1.48 -20.58
N ARG A 619 -1.78 1.66 -21.71
CA ARG A 619 -1.44 2.67 -22.72
C ARG A 619 -2.67 3.23 -23.44
N ASP A 620 -2.52 4.41 -24.03
CA ASP A 620 -3.47 4.98 -25.00
C ASP A 620 -3.63 4.06 -26.26
N PRO A 621 -4.85 3.86 -26.81
CA PRO A 621 -5.11 3.03 -27.98
C PRO A 621 -4.48 3.51 -29.30
N GLU A 622 -4.17 4.79 -29.45
CA GLU A 622 -3.47 5.37 -30.59
C GLU A 622 -1.97 5.02 -30.56
N HIS A 623 -1.39 4.90 -29.36
CA HIS A 623 0.01 4.56 -29.14
C HIS A 623 0.31 3.05 -29.19
N ARG A 624 -0.17 2.38 -30.24
CA ARG A 624 -0.03 0.92 -30.45
C ARG A 624 1.42 0.39 -30.47
N ARG A 625 2.42 1.27 -30.65
CA ARG A 625 3.86 0.94 -30.64
C ARG A 625 4.51 1.04 -29.27
N LEU A 626 3.81 1.49 -28.22
CA LEU A 626 4.30 1.45 -26.85
C LEU A 626 4.15 0.03 -26.28
N GLU A 627 4.93 -0.92 -26.77
CA GLU A 627 5.03 -2.29 -26.21
C GLU A 627 6.23 -2.31 -25.26
N ALA A 628 6.05 -2.74 -24.00
CA ALA A 628 7.21 -2.99 -23.17
C ALA A 628 7.86 -4.31 -23.64
N GLN A 629 9.19 -4.36 -23.55
CA GLN A 629 9.95 -5.58 -23.83
C GLN A 629 10.57 -6.02 -22.50
N SER A 630 9.86 -6.88 -21.79
CA SER A 630 10.29 -7.39 -20.48
C SER A 630 11.54 -8.27 -20.58
N VAL A 631 12.65 -7.77 -20.02
CA VAL A 631 13.80 -8.58 -19.62
C VAL A 631 13.75 -8.78 -18.11
N GLY A 632 12.87 -9.69 -17.68
CA GLY A 632 12.67 -9.98 -16.26
C GLY A 632 12.17 -8.76 -15.47
N ALA A 633 12.77 -8.53 -14.30
CA ALA A 633 12.33 -7.58 -13.26
C ALA A 633 12.00 -6.15 -13.73
N GLY A 634 12.82 -5.59 -14.61
CA GLY A 634 12.72 -4.21 -15.09
C GLY A 634 12.02 -4.15 -16.44
N GLY A 635 10.70 -4.01 -16.44
CA GLY A 635 9.91 -3.80 -17.65
C GLY A 635 10.25 -2.46 -18.30
N GLY A 636 11.27 -2.45 -19.16
CA GLY A 636 11.81 -1.25 -19.79
C GLY A 636 10.74 -0.41 -20.48
N LEU A 637 10.92 0.91 -20.44
CA LEU A 637 10.03 1.85 -21.12
C LEU A 637 10.00 1.54 -22.63
N PRO A 638 8.81 1.56 -23.27
CA PRO A 638 8.71 1.37 -24.70
C PRO A 638 9.41 2.51 -25.47
N VAL A 639 10.60 2.24 -25.99
CA VAL A 639 11.21 3.08 -27.03
C VAL A 639 10.71 2.56 -28.37
N GLY A 640 9.96 3.39 -29.10
CA GLY A 640 9.23 2.97 -30.30
C GLY A 640 10.13 2.52 -31.45
N ASP A 641 10.52 1.24 -31.46
CA ASP A 641 11.28 0.63 -32.53
C ASP A 641 10.38 0.27 -33.73
N GLY A 642 10.80 0.69 -34.92
CA GLY A 642 10.01 0.62 -36.16
C GLY A 642 9.76 -0.79 -36.72
N GLU A 643 10.18 -1.86 -36.05
CA GLU A 643 10.03 -3.25 -36.51
C GLU A 643 9.46 -4.17 -35.42
N GLY A 644 8.13 -4.21 -35.31
CA GLY A 644 7.41 -5.11 -34.38
C GLY A 644 6.61 -6.20 -35.11
N ARG A 645 6.98 -7.47 -34.90
CA ARG A 645 6.10 -8.62 -35.19
C ARG A 645 5.23 -8.87 -33.95
N GLY A 646 3.99 -8.38 -33.98
CA GLY A 646 3.15 -8.30 -32.77
C GLY A 646 2.36 -9.56 -32.40
N ILE A 647 1.50 -9.40 -31.39
CA ILE A 647 0.45 -10.33 -30.94
C ILE A 647 -0.87 -9.56 -30.81
N ILE A 648 -1.99 -10.17 -31.19
CA ILE A 648 -3.33 -9.55 -31.19
C ILE A 648 -4.07 -9.93 -29.90
N GLY A 649 -4.44 -8.92 -29.09
CA GLY A 649 -5.41 -9.07 -28.01
C GLY A 649 -6.85 -9.19 -28.55
N ARG A 650 -7.66 -10.08 -27.97
CA ARG A 650 -9.05 -10.31 -28.40
C ARG A 650 -10.02 -9.32 -27.75
N GLU A 651 -10.84 -8.68 -28.57
CA GLU A 651 -12.17 -8.24 -28.15
C GLU A 651 -13.21 -9.34 -28.41
N THR A 652 -14.26 -9.40 -27.59
CA THR A 652 -15.43 -10.26 -27.83
C THR A 652 -16.67 -9.40 -28.06
N ASN A 653 -17.11 -9.30 -29.32
CA ASN A 653 -18.33 -8.58 -29.70
C ASN A 653 -19.51 -9.55 -29.90
N GLY A 654 -20.50 -9.45 -29.02
CA GLY A 654 -21.84 -10.01 -29.22
C GLY A 654 -22.73 -9.01 -29.95
N TRP A 655 -23.37 -9.42 -31.04
CA TRP A 655 -24.19 -8.55 -31.88
C TRP A 655 -25.63 -8.43 -31.38
N LEU A 656 -26.15 -7.21 -31.32
CA LEU A 656 -27.59 -6.93 -31.51
C LEU A 656 -27.76 -5.98 -32.69
N SER A 657 -28.76 -6.23 -33.52
CA SER A 657 -28.79 -5.75 -34.90
C SER A 657 -29.46 -4.39 -35.10
N ARG A 658 -28.96 -3.65 -36.10
CA ARG A 658 -29.46 -2.35 -36.54
C ARG A 658 -30.87 -2.44 -37.16
N ARG A 659 -31.91 -2.33 -36.34
CA ARG A 659 -33.18 -1.70 -36.71
C ARG A 659 -33.53 -0.64 -35.66
N GLU A 660 -34.15 0.45 -36.10
CA GLU A 660 -34.79 1.49 -35.25
C GLU A 660 -33.92 2.57 -34.57
N VAL A 661 -32.81 3.01 -35.18
CA VAL A 661 -32.28 4.37 -34.94
C VAL A 661 -31.84 5.02 -36.25
N LEU A 662 -32.71 5.84 -36.87
CA LEU A 662 -32.41 7.02 -37.71
C LEU A 662 -33.66 7.57 -38.45
N VAL A 663 -34.60 8.23 -37.74
CA VAL A 663 -35.39 9.35 -38.29
C VAL A 663 -35.75 10.31 -37.15
N ARG A 664 -35.80 11.63 -37.45
CA ARG A 664 -36.32 12.76 -36.64
C ARG A 664 -35.34 13.42 -35.66
N LEU A 665 -34.48 14.25 -36.25
CA LEU A 665 -33.92 15.45 -35.60
C LEU A 665 -34.99 16.55 -35.45
N ALA A 666 -34.87 17.31 -34.35
CA ALA A 666 -35.14 18.74 -34.16
C ALA A 666 -36.34 19.45 -34.85
N ALA A 667 -37.21 20.04 -34.02
CA ALA A 667 -37.83 21.36 -34.25
C ALA A 667 -38.17 22.03 -32.90
N LEU A 668 -38.14 23.37 -32.84
CA LEU A 668 -38.30 24.17 -31.62
C LEU A 668 -39.75 24.27 -31.12
N GLY A 669 -39.92 24.56 -29.82
CA GLY A 669 -41.21 24.91 -29.22
C GLY A 669 -41.12 25.41 -27.78
N LEU A 670 -40.85 26.71 -27.59
CA LEU A 670 -41.01 27.39 -26.30
C LEU A 670 -42.50 27.65 -26.01
N SER A 671 -42.99 27.23 -24.84
CA SER A 671 -44.14 27.84 -24.17
C SER A 671 -44.17 27.48 -22.68
N SER A 672 -44.85 28.29 -21.87
CA SER A 672 -44.73 28.31 -20.41
C SER A 672 -46.09 28.22 -19.70
N ARG A 673 -46.06 27.77 -18.42
CA ARG A 673 -47.21 27.59 -17.49
C ARG A 673 -48.14 26.41 -17.88
N ALA A 674 -48.90 25.80 -16.96
CA ALA A 674 -49.24 26.17 -15.58
C ALA A 674 -49.25 24.97 -14.61
N LEU A 675 -49.34 25.26 -13.31
CA LEU A 675 -49.58 24.29 -12.24
C LEU A 675 -50.96 23.62 -12.35
N ALA A 676 -51.02 22.31 -12.11
CA ALA A 676 -52.25 21.61 -11.72
C ALA A 676 -51.91 20.60 -10.61
N SER A 677 -52.30 20.92 -9.38
CA SER A 677 -52.09 20.08 -8.20
C SER A 677 -53.10 18.93 -8.15
N GLY A 678 -52.68 17.72 -8.50
CA GLY A 678 -53.41 16.50 -8.15
C GLY A 678 -53.26 16.19 -6.65
N PRO A 679 -54.26 15.56 -5.99
CA PRO A 679 -54.18 15.25 -4.57
C PRO A 679 -53.06 14.25 -4.29
N ALA A 680 -52.20 14.57 -3.33
CA ALA A 680 -51.13 13.68 -2.90
C ALA A 680 -51.72 12.38 -2.36
N ARG A 681 -51.46 11.26 -3.05
CA ARG A 681 -51.77 9.92 -2.56
C ARG A 681 -50.91 9.68 -1.33
N ALA A 682 -51.54 9.62 -0.15
CA ALA A 682 -50.83 9.39 1.11
C ALA A 682 -49.97 8.13 0.99
N ALA A 683 -48.66 8.28 1.15
CA ALA A 683 -47.74 7.16 1.16
C ALA A 683 -48.08 6.24 2.34
N ALA A 684 -48.01 4.92 2.11
CA ALA A 684 -48.13 3.95 3.19
C ALA A 684 -47.04 4.24 4.26
N PRO A 685 -47.32 4.00 5.55
CA PRO A 685 -46.33 4.23 6.59
C PRO A 685 -45.05 3.43 6.29
N PRO A 686 -43.86 4.02 6.49
CA PRO A 686 -42.60 3.37 6.15
C PRO A 686 -42.44 2.09 6.98
N LYS A 687 -42.25 0.97 6.28
CA LYS A 687 -41.92 -0.31 6.89
C LYS A 687 -40.46 -0.29 7.37
N ARG A 688 -40.15 -1.00 8.45
CA ARG A 688 -38.78 -1.39 8.80
C ARG A 688 -38.19 -2.27 7.69
N GLY A 689 -36.97 -1.95 7.25
CA GLY A 689 -36.36 -2.53 6.05
C GLY A 689 -37.09 -2.17 4.75
N GLY A 690 -36.64 -2.72 3.64
CA GLY A 690 -37.21 -2.52 2.30
C GLY A 690 -36.47 -1.53 1.41
N SER A 691 -35.49 -0.78 1.92
CA SER A 691 -34.66 0.15 1.11
C SER A 691 -33.41 -0.50 0.48
N GLY A 692 -33.27 -1.83 0.59
CA GLY A 692 -32.12 -2.58 0.11
C GLY A 692 -30.88 -2.43 1.01
N VAL A 693 -29.70 -2.60 0.42
CA VAL A 693 -28.41 -2.49 1.12
C VAL A 693 -27.93 -1.03 1.11
N LEU A 694 -27.55 -0.51 2.28
CA LEU A 694 -26.76 0.72 2.43
C LEU A 694 -25.26 0.38 2.37
N LYS A 695 -24.52 0.99 1.46
CA LYS A 695 -23.09 0.75 1.27
C LYS A 695 -22.24 1.92 1.76
N LEU A 696 -21.40 1.66 2.76
CA LEU A 696 -20.46 2.60 3.33
C LEU A 696 -19.03 2.19 2.95
N LEU A 697 -18.22 3.14 2.48
CA LEU A 697 -16.81 2.91 2.14
C LEU A 697 -15.89 3.73 3.05
N TYR A 698 -15.00 3.04 3.76
CA TYR A 698 -14.00 3.64 4.64
C TYR A 698 -12.62 3.28 4.09
N TRP A 699 -11.76 4.28 3.85
CA TRP A 699 -10.39 4.01 3.39
C TRP A 699 -9.56 3.23 4.44
N GLN A 700 -9.96 3.26 5.72
CA GLN A 700 -9.46 2.36 6.77
C GLN A 700 -10.51 1.31 7.17
N ALA A 701 -10.13 0.04 7.22
CA ALA A 701 -11.05 -1.04 7.58
C ALA A 701 -11.17 -1.28 9.10
N PRO A 702 -12.38 -1.44 9.66
CA PRO A 702 -12.55 -1.80 11.07
C PRO A 702 -11.85 -3.11 11.46
N THR A 703 -11.25 -3.15 12.65
CA THR A 703 -10.50 -4.30 13.17
C THR A 703 -11.11 -4.89 14.45
N ILE A 704 -12.01 -4.18 15.12
CA ILE A 704 -12.73 -4.65 16.32
C ILE A 704 -14.10 -3.94 16.43
N LEU A 705 -15.10 -4.63 16.99
CA LEU A 705 -16.48 -4.12 17.17
C LEU A 705 -16.85 -3.88 18.65
N ASN A 706 -15.86 -3.59 19.48
CA ASN A 706 -16.03 -3.19 20.88
C ASN A 706 -15.40 -1.81 21.07
N ALA A 707 -16.23 -0.79 21.28
CA ALA A 707 -15.81 0.61 21.38
C ALA A 707 -14.80 0.88 22.50
N HIS A 708 -14.85 0.14 23.62
CA HIS A 708 -13.88 0.34 24.72
C HIS A 708 -12.51 -0.27 24.45
N LEU A 709 -12.40 -1.14 23.44
CA LEU A 709 -11.17 -1.76 22.95
C LEU A 709 -10.76 -1.26 21.55
N ALA A 710 -11.45 -0.24 21.04
CA ALA A 710 -11.27 0.34 19.70
C ALA A 710 -9.99 1.16 19.58
N PHE A 711 -9.20 0.91 18.53
CA PHE A 711 -7.91 1.59 18.30
C PHE A 711 -8.02 2.83 17.41
N GLY A 712 -9.14 3.06 16.71
CA GLY A 712 -9.34 4.27 15.92
C GLY A 712 -10.79 4.52 15.55
N VAL A 713 -11.07 5.72 15.03
CA VAL A 713 -12.42 6.24 14.70
C VAL A 713 -13.26 5.26 13.87
N LYS A 714 -12.64 4.55 12.92
CA LYS A 714 -13.25 3.47 12.11
C LYS A 714 -13.93 2.37 12.96
N ASP A 715 -13.33 2.01 14.10
CA ASP A 715 -13.80 0.93 14.98
C ASP A 715 -14.94 1.43 15.87
N PHE A 716 -14.86 2.68 16.36
CA PHE A 716 -15.97 3.36 17.01
C PHE A 716 -17.18 3.46 16.07
N HIS A 717 -16.97 3.88 14.82
CA HIS A 717 -18.03 3.99 13.82
C HIS A 717 -18.70 2.66 13.47
N ALA A 718 -17.93 1.57 13.41
CA ALA A 718 -18.46 0.24 13.22
C ALA A 718 -19.23 -0.26 14.46
N SER A 719 -18.70 0.00 15.66
CA SER A 719 -19.36 -0.38 16.92
C SER A 719 -20.69 0.36 17.13
N HIS A 720 -20.74 1.67 16.86
CA HIS A 720 -21.91 2.54 17.08
C HIS A 720 -23.11 2.24 16.15
N VAL A 721 -22.94 1.39 15.12
CA VAL A 721 -24.06 0.83 14.35
C VAL A 721 -24.91 -0.14 15.21
N VAL A 722 -24.31 -0.67 16.28
CA VAL A 722 -24.82 -1.79 17.08
C VAL A 722 -24.99 -1.42 18.55
N THR A 723 -23.96 -0.84 19.18
CA THR A 723 -24.03 -0.30 20.56
C THR A 723 -24.54 1.13 20.56
N GLU A 724 -25.01 1.61 21.72
CA GLU A 724 -25.48 2.99 21.91
C GLU A 724 -25.03 3.54 23.28
N PRO A 725 -24.84 4.87 23.42
CA PRO A 725 -24.52 5.53 24.69
C PRO A 725 -25.78 5.98 25.46
N LEU A 726 -25.63 6.54 26.66
CA LEU A 726 -26.76 7.16 27.39
C LEU A 726 -27.26 8.43 26.69
N LEU A 727 -26.33 9.31 26.32
CA LEU A 727 -26.58 10.54 25.57
C LEU A 727 -25.66 10.61 24.33
N THR A 728 -26.05 11.43 23.36
CA THR A 728 -25.20 11.92 22.27
C THR A 728 -25.15 13.46 22.32
N VAL A 729 -24.26 14.08 21.56
CA VAL A 729 -24.12 15.54 21.42
C VAL A 729 -24.29 15.89 19.94
N ASP A 730 -25.30 16.71 19.62
CA ASP A 730 -25.53 17.14 18.24
C ASP A 730 -24.49 18.18 17.76
N ALA A 731 -24.53 18.52 16.47
CA ALA A 731 -23.61 19.47 15.84
C ALA A 731 -23.66 20.89 16.45
N ALA A 732 -24.73 21.25 17.19
CA ALA A 732 -24.82 22.51 17.92
C ALA A 732 -24.25 22.43 19.35
N GLY A 733 -23.65 21.30 19.72
CA GLY A 733 -23.13 21.04 21.06
C GLY A 733 -24.22 20.73 22.09
N LYS A 734 -25.44 20.39 21.68
CA LYS A 734 -26.57 20.12 22.59
C LYS A 734 -26.73 18.62 22.83
N PHE A 735 -26.80 18.23 24.11
CA PHE A 735 -27.08 16.86 24.53
C PHE A 735 -28.44 16.36 24.06
N ARG A 736 -28.50 15.11 23.59
CA ARG A 736 -29.73 14.42 23.15
C ARG A 736 -29.85 13.04 23.82
N PRO A 737 -31.06 12.64 24.27
CA PRO A 737 -31.28 11.37 24.97
C PRO A 737 -31.28 10.16 24.03
N VAL A 738 -30.32 9.23 24.19
CA VAL A 738 -30.22 8.00 23.40
C VAL A 738 -30.78 6.80 24.18
N LEU A 739 -30.06 6.28 25.18
CA LEU A 739 -30.59 5.28 26.13
C LEU A 739 -31.15 5.92 27.41
N ALA A 740 -30.71 7.11 27.78
CA ALA A 740 -31.37 7.90 28.82
C ALA A 740 -32.75 8.38 28.33
N ALA A 741 -33.74 8.48 29.24
CA ALA A 741 -35.07 8.99 28.95
C ALA A 741 -35.08 10.52 28.74
N GLU A 742 -34.25 11.23 29.51
CA GLU A 742 -34.09 12.69 29.47
C GLU A 742 -32.62 13.08 29.69
N VAL A 743 -32.27 14.34 29.40
CA VAL A 743 -30.95 14.89 29.72
C VAL A 743 -30.94 15.29 31.21
N PRO A 744 -29.94 14.88 32.02
CA PRO A 744 -29.81 15.35 33.39
C PRO A 744 -29.61 16.88 33.45
N THR A 745 -30.35 17.55 34.33
CA THR A 745 -30.23 18.99 34.62
C THR A 745 -30.36 19.24 36.12
N ARG A 746 -30.05 20.45 36.57
CA ARG A 746 -30.38 20.87 37.95
C ARG A 746 -31.89 20.99 38.17
N ALA A 747 -32.66 21.33 37.13
CA ALA A 747 -34.10 21.56 37.23
C ALA A 747 -34.93 20.28 37.37
N ASN A 748 -34.54 19.17 36.73
CA ASN A 748 -35.18 17.85 36.90
C ASN A 748 -34.50 16.97 37.98
N GLY A 749 -33.58 17.55 38.77
CA GLY A 749 -32.86 16.85 39.84
C GLY A 749 -31.81 15.82 39.35
N GLY A 750 -31.54 15.76 38.04
CA GLY A 750 -30.54 14.87 37.47
C GLY A 750 -29.08 15.26 37.75
N LEU A 751 -28.79 16.53 38.03
CA LEU A 751 -27.46 17.02 38.38
C LEU A 751 -27.42 17.58 39.80
N ALA A 752 -26.51 17.06 40.63
CA ALA A 752 -26.29 17.57 41.98
C ALA A 752 -25.70 18.99 41.97
N ALA A 753 -26.12 19.81 42.94
CA ALA A 753 -25.75 21.23 42.97
C ALA A 753 -24.23 21.45 43.20
N ASP A 754 -23.60 20.52 43.91
CA ASP A 754 -22.17 20.47 44.26
C ASP A 754 -21.27 19.87 43.16
N GLY A 755 -21.85 19.40 42.04
CA GLY A 755 -21.11 18.77 40.95
C GLY A 755 -20.53 17.38 41.27
N ARG A 756 -20.95 16.72 42.36
CA ARG A 756 -20.40 15.41 42.78
C ARG A 756 -21.20 14.20 42.32
N SER A 757 -22.39 14.38 41.74
CA SER A 757 -23.11 13.26 41.11
C SER A 757 -24.03 13.68 39.98
N VAL A 758 -24.26 12.73 39.07
CA VAL A 758 -25.30 12.76 38.04
C VAL A 758 -26.18 11.52 38.19
N THR A 759 -27.51 11.70 38.12
CA THR A 759 -28.49 10.62 38.13
C THR A 759 -29.18 10.57 36.76
N TYR A 760 -29.06 9.44 36.08
CA TYR A 760 -29.71 9.18 34.80
C TYR A 760 -30.98 8.35 35.00
N ARG A 761 -32.06 8.76 34.35
CA ARG A 761 -33.25 7.92 34.12
C ARG A 761 -33.11 7.25 32.76
N LEU A 762 -33.37 5.95 32.66
CA LEU A 762 -33.21 5.14 31.45
C LEU A 762 -34.56 4.96 30.74
N LYS A 763 -34.52 4.77 29.41
CA LYS A 763 -35.72 4.44 28.63
C LYS A 763 -36.20 3.03 28.98
N GLN A 764 -37.47 2.91 29.37
CA GLN A 764 -38.11 1.62 29.62
C GLN A 764 -38.38 0.88 28.30
N GLY A 765 -38.46 -0.45 28.36
CA GLY A 765 -38.79 -1.32 27.23
C GLY A 765 -37.69 -1.52 26.18
N VAL A 766 -36.51 -0.90 26.35
CA VAL A 766 -35.34 -1.14 25.49
C VAL A 766 -34.83 -2.56 25.69
N LYS A 767 -34.43 -3.20 24.59
CA LYS A 767 -33.89 -4.57 24.56
C LYS A 767 -32.56 -4.63 23.82
N TRP A 768 -31.72 -5.56 24.25
CA TRP A 768 -30.60 -6.08 23.50
C TRP A 768 -31.11 -6.89 22.29
N ALA A 769 -30.30 -7.00 21.23
CA ALA A 769 -30.67 -7.75 20.01
C ALA A 769 -30.84 -9.27 20.20
N ASP A 770 -30.54 -9.82 21.39
CA ASP A 770 -30.88 -11.18 21.79
C ASP A 770 -32.24 -11.29 22.53
N GLY A 771 -32.97 -10.17 22.64
CA GLY A 771 -34.30 -10.07 23.24
C GLY A 771 -34.31 -9.75 24.74
N ARG A 772 -33.15 -9.73 25.41
CA ARG A 772 -33.06 -9.42 26.86
C ARG A 772 -33.28 -7.93 27.15
N PRO A 773 -33.81 -7.55 28.32
CA PRO A 773 -33.98 -6.14 28.67
C PRO A 773 -32.63 -5.44 28.89
N PHE A 774 -32.54 -4.17 28.49
CA PHE A 774 -31.46 -3.26 28.89
C PHE A 774 -31.80 -2.63 30.26
N THR A 775 -30.82 -2.53 31.16
CA THR A 775 -31.04 -2.05 32.55
C THR A 775 -29.87 -1.21 33.08
N ALA A 776 -30.07 -0.59 34.26
CA ALA A 776 -29.03 0.11 35.01
C ALA A 776 -27.80 -0.77 35.35
N ASP A 777 -27.96 -2.08 35.48
CA ASP A 777 -26.86 -3.02 35.73
C ASP A 777 -25.86 -3.09 34.57
N ASP A 778 -26.32 -2.91 33.32
CA ASP A 778 -25.44 -2.85 32.14
C ASP A 778 -24.55 -1.59 32.16
N VAL A 779 -25.06 -0.48 32.71
CA VAL A 779 -24.31 0.79 32.87
C VAL A 779 -23.25 0.64 33.95
N ALA A 780 -23.60 0.05 35.10
CA ALA A 780 -22.64 -0.26 36.17
C ALA A 780 -21.57 -1.27 35.72
N PHE A 781 -21.97 -2.32 35.00
CA PHE A 781 -21.06 -3.27 34.38
C PHE A 781 -20.09 -2.61 33.40
N THR A 782 -20.57 -1.69 32.56
CA THR A 782 -19.72 -0.98 31.58
C THR A 782 -18.60 -0.21 32.30
N PHE A 783 -18.88 0.44 33.43
CA PHE A 783 -17.84 1.05 34.27
C PHE A 783 -16.90 0.02 34.88
N GLN A 784 -17.40 -1.11 35.39
CA GLN A 784 -16.56 -2.19 35.92
C GLN A 784 -15.60 -2.74 34.85
N PHE A 785 -16.07 -2.96 33.63
CA PHE A 785 -15.26 -3.44 32.50
C PHE A 785 -14.15 -2.43 32.13
N VAL A 786 -14.51 -1.15 32.01
CA VAL A 786 -13.58 -0.08 31.60
C VAL A 786 -12.57 0.28 32.68
N SER A 787 -12.97 0.33 33.95
CA SER A 787 -12.10 0.71 35.08
C SER A 787 -11.13 -0.40 35.48
N HIS A 788 -11.40 -1.67 35.14
CA HIS A 788 -10.51 -2.78 35.44
C HIS A 788 -9.20 -2.69 34.64
N LYS A 789 -8.09 -2.36 35.32
CA LYS A 789 -6.77 -2.07 34.72
C LYS A 789 -6.31 -3.08 33.68
N GLU A 790 -6.50 -4.38 33.93
CA GLU A 790 -6.07 -5.45 33.01
C GLU A 790 -6.92 -5.59 31.74
N THR A 791 -8.10 -4.96 31.68
CA THR A 791 -8.91 -4.90 30.45
C THR A 791 -8.18 -4.12 29.36
N GLY A 792 -7.34 -3.14 29.74
CA GLY A 792 -6.65 -2.27 28.80
C GLY A 792 -7.63 -1.47 27.93
N ALA A 793 -8.70 -0.94 28.54
CA ALA A 793 -9.72 -0.16 27.86
C ALA A 793 -9.16 1.20 27.43
N ILE A 794 -9.28 1.52 26.14
CA ILE A 794 -8.71 2.75 25.55
C ILE A 794 -9.49 3.99 26.02
N THR A 795 -10.75 3.82 26.40
CA THR A 795 -11.59 4.87 26.97
C THR A 795 -11.37 5.13 28.47
N TYR A 796 -10.48 4.39 29.16
CA TYR A 796 -10.26 4.49 30.62
C TYR A 796 -10.11 5.92 31.13
N ALA A 797 -9.38 6.78 30.40
CA ALA A 797 -9.19 8.19 30.73
C ALA A 797 -10.52 8.98 30.91
N SER A 798 -11.58 8.60 30.20
CA SER A 798 -12.91 9.25 30.29
C SER A 798 -13.66 8.93 31.59
N TYR A 799 -13.18 7.94 32.37
CA TYR A 799 -13.83 7.44 33.59
C TYR A 799 -13.01 7.69 34.86
N GLN A 800 -11.84 8.34 34.77
CA GLN A 800 -10.90 8.48 35.90
C GLN A 800 -11.44 9.24 37.12
N ASN A 801 -12.38 10.17 36.94
CA ASN A 801 -13.03 10.88 38.05
C ASN A 801 -14.31 10.18 38.55
N VAL A 802 -14.72 9.05 37.96
CA VAL A 802 -15.88 8.28 38.41
C VAL A 802 -15.49 7.41 39.60
N ARG A 803 -16.14 7.63 40.73
CA ARG A 803 -15.92 6.89 41.98
C ARG A 803 -16.84 5.67 42.06
N THR A 804 -18.14 5.83 41.84
CA THR A 804 -19.11 4.73 41.80
C THR A 804 -20.14 4.92 40.69
N VAL A 805 -20.70 3.79 40.23
CA VAL A 805 -21.88 3.73 39.38
C VAL A 805 -22.86 2.76 40.04
N GLU A 806 -23.95 3.31 40.58
CA GLU A 806 -24.89 2.67 41.48
C GLU A 806 -26.27 2.54 40.79
N PRO A 807 -26.71 1.32 40.44
CA PRO A 807 -28.11 1.06 40.09
C PRO A 807 -28.99 1.31 41.32
N LEU A 808 -29.89 2.30 41.25
CA LEU A 808 -30.86 2.58 42.30
C LEU A 808 -32.14 1.76 42.10
N ASP A 809 -32.51 1.55 40.84
CA ASP A 809 -33.51 0.61 40.36
C ASP A 809 -33.17 0.22 38.89
N PRO A 810 -33.89 -0.72 38.24
CA PRO A 810 -33.56 -1.15 36.87
C PRO A 810 -33.52 -0.04 35.80
N TYR A 811 -34.11 1.12 36.06
CA TYR A 811 -34.21 2.27 35.16
C TYR A 811 -33.63 3.57 35.73
N ILE A 812 -33.00 3.55 36.91
CA ILE A 812 -32.32 4.71 37.50
C ILE A 812 -30.90 4.32 37.93
N VAL A 813 -29.91 5.01 37.38
CA VAL A 813 -28.50 4.84 37.74
C VAL A 813 -27.89 6.16 38.20
N ARG A 814 -27.17 6.13 39.32
CA ARG A 814 -26.42 7.27 39.85
C ARG A 814 -24.93 7.06 39.65
N ILE A 815 -24.26 8.07 39.13
CA ILE A 815 -22.80 8.12 39.01
C ILE A 815 -22.30 9.16 40.01
N THR A 816 -21.35 8.77 40.85
CA THR A 816 -20.67 9.69 41.79
C THR A 816 -19.24 9.96 41.33
N PHE A 817 -18.77 11.17 41.58
CA PHE A 817 -17.43 11.63 41.19
C PHE A 817 -16.54 11.81 42.41
N GLU A 818 -15.24 11.53 42.26
CA GLU A 818 -14.26 11.71 43.35
C GLU A 818 -14.04 13.20 43.67
N HIS A 819 -14.05 14.04 42.63
CA HIS A 819 -13.99 15.50 42.74
C HIS A 819 -15.18 16.17 42.03
N PRO A 820 -15.69 17.31 42.55
CA PRO A 820 -16.66 18.15 41.85
C PRO A 820 -16.23 18.42 40.42
N THR A 821 -17.11 18.24 39.44
CA THR A 821 -16.75 18.42 38.03
C THR A 821 -17.87 19.01 37.17
N PRO A 822 -17.58 19.94 36.25
CA PRO A 822 -18.49 20.33 35.18
C PRO A 822 -18.60 19.25 34.08
N ALA A 823 -17.68 18.28 34.06
CA ALA A 823 -17.48 17.30 32.99
C ALA A 823 -18.26 15.98 33.19
N TRP A 824 -19.40 16.03 33.88
CA TRP A 824 -20.23 14.85 34.21
C TRP A 824 -20.69 14.01 32.99
N TYR A 825 -20.63 14.61 31.80
CA TYR A 825 -20.99 14.03 30.51
C TYR A 825 -19.80 13.50 29.70
N VAL A 826 -18.58 13.42 30.27
CA VAL A 826 -17.46 12.73 29.64
C VAL A 826 -17.61 11.20 29.68
N PRO A 827 -17.99 10.55 30.79
CA PRO A 827 -18.35 9.14 30.79
C PRO A 827 -19.77 8.92 30.24
N PHE A 828 -20.00 7.77 29.58
CA PHE A 828 -21.32 7.30 29.10
C PHE A 828 -22.04 8.15 28.03
N VAL A 829 -21.34 9.10 27.39
CA VAL A 829 -21.86 9.92 26.29
C VAL A 829 -21.05 9.70 25.01
N GLY A 830 -21.74 9.63 23.87
CA GLY A 830 -21.15 9.50 22.53
C GLY A 830 -20.23 8.29 22.32
N SER A 831 -19.28 8.42 21.39
CA SER A 831 -18.30 7.38 21.02
C SER A 831 -17.56 6.74 22.20
N ASN A 832 -17.23 7.50 23.25
CA ASN A 832 -16.50 6.97 24.42
C ASN A 832 -17.42 6.32 25.46
N GLY A 833 -18.74 6.43 25.29
CA GLY A 833 -19.75 6.13 26.30
C GLY A 833 -20.74 5.03 25.94
N GLN A 834 -20.41 4.20 24.95
CA GLN A 834 -21.23 3.07 24.51
C GLN A 834 -21.54 2.11 25.67
N ILE A 835 -22.74 1.57 25.76
CA ILE A 835 -23.08 0.60 26.81
C ILE A 835 -22.83 -0.84 26.34
N LEU A 836 -22.21 -1.64 27.21
CA LEU A 836 -21.87 -3.04 26.97
C LEU A 836 -22.90 -3.99 27.64
N PRO A 837 -23.32 -5.08 26.97
CA PRO A 837 -24.22 -6.07 27.55
C PRO A 837 -23.52 -6.89 28.62
N ARG A 838 -23.93 -6.74 29.88
CA ARG A 838 -23.31 -7.45 31.03
C ARG A 838 -23.26 -8.95 30.79
N HIS A 839 -24.40 -9.53 30.42
CA HIS A 839 -24.58 -10.98 30.31
C HIS A 839 -23.73 -11.66 29.22
N ALA A 840 -23.12 -10.89 28.31
CA ALA A 840 -22.22 -11.41 27.28
C ALA A 840 -20.73 -11.21 27.61
N LEU A 841 -20.41 -10.28 28.52
CA LEU A 841 -19.05 -9.79 28.75
C LEU A 841 -18.55 -9.94 30.20
N ASP A 842 -19.40 -10.28 31.17
CA ASP A 842 -19.01 -10.59 32.57
C ASP A 842 -17.84 -11.60 32.66
N PRO A 843 -17.82 -12.72 31.89
CA PRO A 843 -16.72 -13.68 31.90
C PRO A 843 -15.41 -13.20 31.22
N TYR A 844 -15.39 -11.97 30.71
CA TYR A 844 -14.31 -11.43 29.88
C TYR A 844 -13.72 -10.11 30.42
N ILE A 845 -14.02 -9.71 31.66
CA ILE A 845 -13.29 -8.62 32.32
C ILE A 845 -11.80 -8.98 32.47
N GLY A 846 -10.91 -7.98 32.38
CA GLY A 846 -9.48 -8.15 32.60
C GLY A 846 -8.74 -8.73 31.39
N THR A 847 -7.73 -9.56 31.66
CA THR A 847 -6.81 -10.11 30.64
C THR A 847 -7.51 -10.88 29.51
N ASN A 848 -8.69 -11.44 29.74
CA ASN A 848 -9.46 -12.21 28.75
C ASN A 848 -10.30 -11.35 27.79
N SER A 849 -10.38 -10.03 28.01
CA SER A 849 -11.24 -9.09 27.26
C SER A 849 -11.06 -9.12 25.75
N ARG A 850 -9.84 -9.35 25.26
CA ARG A 850 -9.52 -9.44 23.82
C ARG A 850 -10.10 -10.69 23.16
N ASN A 851 -10.35 -11.77 23.92
CA ASN A 851 -10.87 -13.05 23.42
C ASN A 851 -12.40 -13.13 23.42
N ALA A 852 -13.10 -12.09 23.89
CA ALA A 852 -14.56 -12.07 23.93
C ALA A 852 -15.16 -12.26 22.52
N PRO A 853 -16.06 -13.24 22.29
CA PRO A 853 -16.71 -13.45 21.00
C PRO A 853 -17.45 -12.20 20.49
N PHE A 854 -17.93 -11.37 21.43
CA PHE A 854 -18.52 -10.05 21.19
C PHE A 854 -17.65 -9.15 20.31
N ASN A 855 -16.32 -9.19 20.46
CA ASN A 855 -15.38 -8.33 19.71
C ASN A 855 -15.46 -8.53 18.19
N ILE A 856 -15.99 -9.67 17.73
CA ILE A 856 -16.23 -10.00 16.31
C ILE A 856 -17.68 -10.33 15.94
N LYS A 857 -18.54 -10.60 16.93
CA LYS A 857 -19.99 -10.82 16.77
C LYS A 857 -20.74 -9.90 17.74
N ALA A 858 -20.52 -8.60 17.60
CA ALA A 858 -21.14 -7.60 18.45
C ALA A 858 -22.66 -7.59 18.22
N PHE A 859 -23.40 -7.38 19.29
CA PHE A 859 -24.84 -7.17 19.29
C PHE A 859 -25.19 -6.12 20.35
N GLY A 860 -26.30 -5.40 20.20
CA GLY A 860 -26.53 -4.22 21.01
C GLY A 860 -28.00 -3.79 21.06
N THR A 861 -28.25 -2.58 21.56
CA THR A 861 -29.59 -1.94 21.55
C THR A 861 -29.86 -1.15 20.27
N GLY A 862 -28.85 -0.97 19.42
CA GLY A 862 -28.89 -0.18 18.20
C GLY A 862 -29.73 -0.79 17.06
N PRO A 863 -29.86 -0.07 15.94
CA PRO A 863 -30.77 -0.41 14.84
C PRO A 863 -30.39 -1.67 14.04
N TYR A 864 -29.13 -2.12 14.12
CA TYR A 864 -28.64 -3.29 13.41
C TYR A 864 -27.82 -4.21 14.34
N THR A 865 -27.60 -5.45 13.90
CA THR A 865 -26.75 -6.45 14.55
C THR A 865 -25.74 -7.02 13.54
N VAL A 866 -24.61 -7.56 14.00
CA VAL A 866 -23.55 -8.07 13.11
C VAL A 866 -23.96 -9.41 12.50
N GLU A 867 -24.12 -9.46 11.18
CA GLU A 867 -24.31 -10.70 10.42
C GLU A 867 -22.96 -11.38 10.13
N THR A 868 -21.95 -10.60 9.74
CA THR A 868 -20.60 -11.09 9.45
C THR A 868 -19.58 -9.98 9.62
N PHE A 869 -18.43 -10.30 10.23
CA PHE A 869 -17.29 -9.41 10.30
C PHE A 869 -16.02 -10.12 9.85
N ARG A 870 -15.30 -9.50 8.92
CA ARG A 870 -13.93 -9.85 8.53
C ARG A 870 -13.03 -8.69 8.97
N PRO A 871 -12.33 -8.80 10.11
CA PRO A 871 -11.43 -7.75 10.61
C PRO A 871 -10.41 -7.34 9.56
N GLY A 872 -10.30 -6.03 9.31
CA GLY A 872 -9.43 -5.49 8.26
C GLY A 872 -10.03 -5.47 6.85
N ASP A 873 -11.31 -5.87 6.66
CA ASP A 873 -11.92 -5.95 5.32
C ASP A 873 -13.38 -5.43 5.24
N LEU A 874 -14.32 -6.05 5.96
CA LEU A 874 -15.76 -5.86 5.74
C LEU A 874 -16.57 -6.17 7.01
N VAL A 875 -17.53 -5.30 7.33
CA VAL A 875 -18.63 -5.62 8.23
C VAL A 875 -19.95 -5.64 7.46
N VAL A 876 -20.76 -6.67 7.67
CA VAL A 876 -22.14 -6.77 7.20
C VAL A 876 -23.06 -6.83 8.41
N TYR A 877 -24.05 -5.95 8.43
CA TYR A 877 -25.06 -5.87 9.48
C TYR A 877 -26.45 -6.15 8.91
N SER A 878 -27.28 -6.85 9.69
CA SER A 878 -28.71 -7.06 9.43
C SER A 878 -29.55 -6.26 10.45
N VAL A 879 -30.83 -6.03 10.13
CA VAL A 879 -31.76 -5.30 11.01
C VAL A 879 -31.86 -5.96 12.40
N ASN A 880 -31.85 -5.14 13.46
CA ASN A 880 -32.17 -5.59 14.80
C ASN A 880 -33.71 -5.64 14.98
N GLU A 881 -34.27 -6.85 15.01
CA GLU A 881 -35.72 -7.02 15.18
C GLU A 881 -36.25 -6.52 16.53
N TYR A 882 -35.39 -6.41 17.55
CA TYR A 882 -35.73 -5.85 18.85
C TYR A 882 -35.52 -4.33 18.95
N TYR A 883 -35.18 -3.64 17.85
CA TYR A 883 -35.03 -2.19 17.88
C TYR A 883 -36.34 -1.51 18.32
N ARG A 884 -36.22 -0.52 19.19
CA ARG A 884 -37.33 0.14 19.90
C ARG A 884 -38.34 0.88 19.01
N ASP A 885 -37.93 1.29 17.80
CA ASP A 885 -38.80 1.96 16.83
C ASP A 885 -39.24 0.94 15.75
N PRO A 886 -40.54 0.59 15.66
CA PRO A 886 -41.04 -0.42 14.71
C PRO A 886 -40.99 0.04 13.24
N ALA A 887 -40.80 1.33 12.97
CA ALA A 887 -40.72 1.90 11.62
C ALA A 887 -39.26 2.15 11.15
N LYS A 888 -38.26 1.70 11.93
CA LYS A 888 -36.83 1.88 11.65
C LYS A 888 -36.04 0.58 11.89
N PRO A 889 -34.85 0.44 11.30
CA PRO A 889 -34.25 1.32 10.27
C PRO A 889 -34.87 1.09 8.88
N ALA A 890 -34.50 1.92 7.89
CA ALA A 890 -35.06 1.86 6.54
C ALA A 890 -34.40 0.83 5.61
N PHE A 891 -33.10 0.53 5.80
CA PHE A 891 -32.35 -0.41 4.98
C PHE A 891 -32.42 -1.84 5.54
N ASP A 892 -32.39 -2.82 4.65
CA ASP A 892 -32.42 -4.24 5.01
C ASP A 892 -31.08 -4.73 5.58
N ARG A 893 -29.98 -4.13 5.09
CA ARG A 893 -28.61 -4.42 5.52
C ARG A 893 -27.73 -3.18 5.40
N VAL A 894 -26.69 -3.13 6.21
CA VAL A 894 -25.57 -2.18 6.04
C VAL A 894 -24.32 -2.99 5.68
N GLN A 895 -23.59 -2.56 4.66
CA GLN A 895 -22.26 -3.06 4.34
C GLN A 895 -21.25 -1.94 4.56
N LEU A 896 -20.36 -2.11 5.54
CA LEU A 896 -19.24 -1.21 5.78
C LEU A 896 -17.98 -1.88 5.24
N LYS A 897 -17.58 -1.49 4.03
CA LYS A 897 -16.34 -1.95 3.39
C LYS A 897 -15.19 -1.05 3.79
N GLY A 898 -14.06 -1.67 4.13
CA GLY A 898 -12.83 -1.01 4.49
C GLY A 898 -11.68 -1.19 3.48
N GLY A 899 -10.74 -0.25 3.47
CA GLY A 899 -9.47 -0.32 2.73
C GLY A 899 -9.42 0.55 1.48
N GLY A 900 -8.21 0.74 0.94
CA GLY A 900 -7.93 1.67 -0.14
C GLY A 900 -7.45 3.04 0.37
N ASP A 901 -7.78 4.09 -0.38
CA ASP A 901 -7.35 5.47 -0.11
C ASP A 901 -8.55 6.45 -0.13
N ALA A 902 -8.35 7.66 0.38
CA ALA A 902 -9.39 8.67 0.49
C ALA A 902 -9.88 9.22 -0.87
N VAL A 903 -9.04 9.24 -1.91
CA VAL A 903 -9.40 9.71 -3.26
C VAL A 903 -10.29 8.68 -3.96
N SER A 904 -9.95 7.39 -3.86
CA SER A 904 -10.81 6.30 -4.35
C SER A 904 -12.14 6.23 -3.60
N ALA A 905 -12.14 6.45 -2.28
CA ALA A 905 -13.36 6.50 -1.49
C ALA A 905 -14.27 7.69 -1.87
N ALA A 906 -13.71 8.90 -2.05
CA ALA A 906 -14.44 10.07 -2.53
C ALA A 906 -15.09 9.81 -3.91
N ARG A 907 -14.30 9.29 -4.85
CA ARG A 907 -14.73 8.97 -6.22
C ARG A 907 -15.89 7.98 -6.28
N ALA A 908 -15.86 6.94 -5.44
CA ALA A 908 -16.89 5.89 -5.39
C ALA A 908 -18.30 6.43 -5.08
N VAL A 909 -18.38 7.64 -4.53
CA VAL A 909 -19.63 8.31 -4.13
C VAL A 909 -19.91 9.55 -4.99
N LEU A 910 -18.90 10.39 -5.24
CA LEU A 910 -19.06 11.67 -5.95
C LEU A 910 -19.13 11.53 -7.48
N GLU A 911 -18.41 10.56 -8.05
CA GLU A 911 -18.31 10.36 -9.52
C GLU A 911 -19.02 9.09 -10.01
N THR A 912 -18.83 7.94 -9.34
CA THR A 912 -19.38 6.66 -9.84
C THR A 912 -20.75 6.32 -9.25
N GLY A 913 -21.01 6.67 -7.98
CA GLY A 913 -22.23 6.29 -7.26
C GLY A 913 -22.33 4.79 -6.94
N GLU A 914 -21.19 4.09 -6.85
CA GLU A 914 -21.14 2.67 -6.48
C GLU A 914 -21.48 2.43 -5.00
N TYR A 915 -21.12 3.40 -4.16
CA TYR A 915 -21.36 3.45 -2.71
C TYR A 915 -22.25 4.65 -2.34
N ASP A 916 -23.02 4.53 -1.26
CA ASP A 916 -23.90 5.59 -0.78
C ASP A 916 -23.16 6.63 0.08
N TYR A 917 -22.00 6.25 0.66
CA TYR A 917 -21.28 7.06 1.64
C TYR A 917 -19.78 6.76 1.69
N ALA A 918 -18.96 7.79 1.90
CA ALA A 918 -17.52 7.67 2.11
C ALA A 918 -17.01 8.55 3.27
N TRP A 919 -16.15 7.99 4.11
CA TRP A 919 -15.70 8.59 5.37
C TRP A 919 -14.31 9.27 5.29
N ASN A 920 -14.17 10.43 5.97
CA ASN A 920 -12.89 11.11 6.27
C ASN A 920 -12.00 11.33 5.03
N LEU A 921 -12.53 12.12 4.10
CA LEU A 921 -11.95 12.44 2.80
C LEU A 921 -10.86 13.52 2.94
N GLN A 922 -9.66 13.11 3.31
CA GLN A 922 -8.49 13.98 3.39
C GLN A 922 -7.86 14.17 2.01
N VAL A 923 -8.59 14.85 1.12
CA VAL A 923 -8.27 15.05 -0.29
C VAL A 923 -8.21 16.55 -0.60
N GLU A 924 -7.24 16.96 -1.40
CA GLU A 924 -7.06 18.37 -1.81
C GLU A 924 -8.29 18.92 -2.53
N TRP A 925 -8.62 20.19 -2.25
CA TRP A 925 -9.82 20.82 -2.81
C TRP A 925 -9.93 20.75 -4.34
N PRO A 926 -8.90 21.02 -5.16
CA PRO A 926 -9.02 20.94 -6.62
C PRO A 926 -9.48 19.57 -7.13
N ILE A 927 -9.10 18.49 -6.42
CA ILE A 927 -9.50 17.12 -6.74
C ILE A 927 -10.96 16.89 -6.35
N LEU A 928 -11.38 17.31 -5.16
CA LEU A 928 -12.77 17.20 -4.70
C LEU A 928 -13.73 18.07 -5.53
N GLU A 929 -13.31 19.27 -5.91
CA GLU A 929 -14.09 20.16 -6.78
C GLU A 929 -14.31 19.54 -8.17
N GLN A 930 -13.27 18.91 -8.74
CA GLN A 930 -13.40 18.17 -9.99
C GLN A 930 -14.40 17.02 -9.85
N MET A 931 -14.32 16.21 -8.79
CA MET A 931 -15.25 15.10 -8.54
C MET A 931 -16.70 15.56 -8.39
N LEU A 932 -16.92 16.69 -7.70
CA LEU A 932 -18.26 17.26 -7.50
C LEU A 932 -18.94 17.67 -8.83
N ARG A 933 -18.17 18.01 -9.87
CA ARG A 933 -18.71 18.27 -11.22
C ARG A 933 -19.33 17.03 -11.87
N GLY A 934 -18.94 15.82 -11.44
CA GLY A 934 -19.59 14.55 -11.83
C GLY A 934 -21.00 14.39 -11.27
N GLY A 935 -21.32 15.12 -10.19
CA GLY A 935 -22.68 15.39 -9.74
C GLY A 935 -23.46 14.22 -9.14
N LYS A 936 -22.84 13.07 -8.83
CA LYS A 936 -23.51 11.89 -8.22
C LYS A 936 -23.69 12.01 -6.71
N GLY A 937 -22.82 12.74 -6.05
CA GLY A 937 -22.82 12.93 -4.59
C GLY A 937 -22.58 14.37 -4.19
N ASP A 938 -22.70 14.61 -2.89
CA ASP A 938 -22.41 15.88 -2.21
C ASP A 938 -21.35 15.66 -1.13
N LEU A 939 -20.54 16.68 -0.85
CA LEU A 939 -19.70 16.72 0.34
C LEU A 939 -20.54 17.05 1.58
N LEU A 940 -20.22 16.37 2.67
CA LEU A 940 -20.67 16.67 4.02
C LEU A 940 -19.48 17.18 4.81
N THR A 941 -19.65 18.32 5.48
CA THR A 941 -18.62 18.92 6.33
C THR A 941 -19.19 19.33 7.68
N VAL A 942 -18.42 19.11 8.75
CA VAL A 942 -18.69 19.66 10.09
C VAL A 942 -17.40 20.17 10.71
N GLY A 943 -17.44 21.26 11.48
CA GLY A 943 -16.26 21.76 12.20
C GLY A 943 -15.85 20.76 13.28
N GLY A 944 -14.65 20.18 13.16
CA GLY A 944 -14.20 19.01 13.92
C GLY A 944 -13.37 19.31 15.18
N GLY A 945 -13.06 20.59 15.44
CA GLY A 945 -12.00 20.96 16.37
C GLY A 945 -10.59 20.49 15.94
N GLY A 946 -10.45 20.00 14.71
CA GLY A 946 -9.22 19.43 14.17
C GLY A 946 -8.32 20.50 13.58
N VAL A 947 -7.50 21.14 14.42
CA VAL A 947 -6.60 22.20 13.97
C VAL A 947 -5.25 21.60 13.52
N GLU A 948 -4.85 21.82 12.25
CA GLU A 948 -3.44 21.67 11.85
C GLU A 948 -2.64 22.78 12.52
N GLN A 949 -1.65 22.38 13.30
CA GLN A 949 -0.85 23.28 14.12
C GLN A 949 0.61 22.84 14.13
N ILE A 950 1.52 23.81 14.26
CA ILE A 950 2.94 23.57 14.52
C ILE A 950 3.16 23.72 16.02
N TRP A 951 3.61 22.67 16.69
CA TRP A 951 4.22 22.81 18.01
C TRP A 951 5.67 23.27 17.88
N VAL A 952 6.09 24.13 18.80
CA VAL A 952 7.43 24.72 18.82
C VAL A 952 8.22 24.14 19.97
N ASN A 953 9.36 23.50 19.68
CA ASN A 953 10.20 22.92 20.71
C ASN A 953 10.99 24.03 21.41
N GLN A 954 10.70 24.25 22.70
CA GLN A 954 11.39 25.24 23.53
C GLN A 954 12.67 24.68 24.17
N THR A 955 12.95 23.39 23.97
CA THR A 955 14.20 22.71 24.36
C THR A 955 15.05 22.40 23.14
N ASP A 956 16.36 22.22 23.32
CA ASP A 956 17.30 22.03 22.21
C ASP A 956 17.30 20.56 21.72
N PRO A 957 16.86 20.27 20.48
CA PRO A 957 16.88 18.91 19.92
C PRO A 957 18.28 18.48 19.46
N ASN A 958 19.25 19.39 19.41
CA ASN A 958 20.62 19.14 18.97
C ASN A 958 21.59 18.95 20.16
N ARG A 959 21.16 19.24 21.39
CA ARG A 959 21.94 19.07 22.61
C ARG A 959 21.41 17.93 23.45
N GLU A 960 22.26 16.92 23.69
CA GLU A 960 21.96 15.83 24.61
C GLU A 960 22.31 16.23 26.05
N VAL A 961 21.43 15.89 27.01
CA VAL A 961 21.63 16.02 28.45
C VAL A 961 21.05 14.77 29.11
N ASP A 962 21.80 14.13 30.01
CA ASP A 962 21.41 12.92 30.74
C ASP A 962 20.94 11.73 29.85
N GLY A 963 21.46 11.66 28.62
CA GLY A 963 21.11 10.61 27.65
C GLY A 963 19.78 10.82 26.92
N GLN A 964 19.26 12.06 26.89
CA GLN A 964 18.14 12.46 26.03
C GLN A 964 18.39 13.83 25.38
N ARG A 965 17.82 14.03 24.18
CA ARG A 965 17.74 15.35 23.51
C ARG A 965 16.40 16.00 23.87
N SER A 966 16.17 17.27 23.50
CA SER A 966 14.94 18.00 23.88
C SER A 966 14.64 17.93 25.39
N SER A 967 15.69 18.09 26.19
CA SER A 967 15.63 18.04 27.66
C SER A 967 15.24 19.40 28.23
N LEU A 968 14.40 19.44 29.26
CA LEU A 968 14.06 20.67 30.00
C LEU A 968 15.30 21.38 30.59
N LYS A 969 16.42 20.66 30.77
CA LYS A 969 17.71 21.20 31.23
C LYS A 969 18.51 21.89 30.10
N ALA A 970 18.05 21.82 28.86
CA ALA A 970 18.68 22.40 27.67
C ALA A 970 17.66 23.26 26.91
N PRO A 971 17.47 24.54 27.26
CA PRO A 971 16.58 25.44 26.52
C PRO A 971 17.09 25.67 25.09
N HIS A 972 16.17 25.76 24.13
CA HIS A 972 16.50 25.96 22.72
C HIS A 972 17.20 27.31 22.51
N PRO A 973 18.32 27.38 21.76
CA PRO A 973 19.14 28.61 21.63
C PRO A 973 18.46 29.82 20.95
N PHE A 974 17.21 29.68 20.47
CA PHE A 974 16.43 30.80 19.94
C PHE A 974 14.91 30.58 20.01
N LEU A 975 14.40 29.34 19.88
CA LEU A 975 12.96 29.09 20.05
C LEU A 975 12.48 29.22 21.51
N ALA A 976 13.38 29.31 22.49
CA ALA A 976 13.04 29.72 23.85
C ALA A 976 12.61 31.21 23.95
N ASP A 977 13.03 32.07 23.00
CA ASP A 977 12.67 33.49 22.97
C ASP A 977 11.25 33.70 22.37
N PRO A 978 10.30 34.28 23.13
CA PRO A 978 8.94 34.51 22.62
C PRO A 978 8.90 35.48 21.42
N LYS A 979 9.84 36.44 21.29
CA LYS A 979 9.88 37.32 20.10
C LYS A 979 10.17 36.52 18.83
N VAL A 980 11.04 35.52 18.90
CA VAL A 980 11.37 34.64 17.77
C VAL A 980 10.15 33.78 17.41
N ARG A 981 9.46 33.21 18.42
CA ARG A 981 8.24 32.42 18.19
C ARG A 981 7.10 33.25 17.56
N GLN A 982 6.94 34.49 18.00
CA GLN A 982 6.00 35.44 17.39
C GLN A 982 6.37 35.77 15.94
N ALA A 983 7.65 36.02 15.64
CA ALA A 983 8.12 36.29 14.29
C ALA A 983 7.85 35.13 13.32
N ILE A 984 8.15 33.89 13.70
CA ILE A 984 7.87 32.72 12.84
C ILE A 984 6.36 32.47 12.66
N GLY A 985 5.52 32.82 13.65
CA GLY A 985 4.07 32.75 13.56
C GLY A 985 3.44 33.77 12.59
N LEU A 986 4.01 34.97 12.51
CA LEU A 986 3.65 36.03 11.55
C LEU A 986 4.05 35.72 10.10
N ALA A 987 4.97 34.77 9.89
CA ALA A 987 5.43 34.37 8.56
C ALA A 987 4.68 33.16 7.98
N ILE A 988 3.56 32.73 8.58
CA ILE A 988 2.70 31.65 8.07
C ILE A 988 1.53 32.25 7.30
N ASP A 989 1.52 32.07 5.97
CA ASP A 989 0.42 32.48 5.09
C ASP A 989 -0.72 31.44 5.11
N ARG A 990 -1.55 31.54 6.15
CA ARG A 990 -2.70 30.66 6.38
C ARG A 990 -3.79 30.80 5.31
N GLU A 991 -3.93 32.00 4.75
CA GLU A 991 -4.94 32.32 3.73
C GLU A 991 -4.63 31.62 2.40
N THR A 992 -3.34 31.61 1.99
CA THR A 992 -2.89 30.84 0.83
C THR A 992 -3.08 29.35 1.03
N ILE A 993 -2.72 28.82 2.21
CA ILE A 993 -2.91 27.39 2.55
C ILE A 993 -4.40 27.02 2.47
N ALA A 994 -5.28 27.78 3.13
CA ALA A 994 -6.72 27.53 3.13
C ALA A 994 -7.29 27.51 1.70
N LYS A 995 -7.00 28.54 0.90
CA LYS A 995 -7.56 28.68 -0.45
C LYS A 995 -7.03 27.66 -1.45
N GLN A 996 -5.72 27.37 -1.44
CA GLN A 996 -5.11 26.51 -2.45
C GLN A 996 -5.26 25.01 -2.14
N LEU A 997 -5.26 24.62 -0.86
CA LEU A 997 -5.24 23.22 -0.46
C LEU A 997 -6.60 22.72 0.05
N TYR A 998 -7.34 23.54 0.81
CA TYR A 998 -8.56 23.14 1.53
C TYR A 998 -9.87 23.66 0.93
N GLY A 999 -9.88 24.83 0.29
CA GLY A 999 -11.10 25.46 -0.21
C GLY A 999 -12.19 25.53 0.87
N PRO A 1000 -13.41 25.02 0.65
CA PRO A 1000 -14.48 25.00 1.66
C PRO A 1000 -14.25 23.97 2.79
N THR A 1001 -13.27 23.07 2.68
CA THR A 1001 -13.05 21.95 3.63
C THR A 1001 -12.18 22.30 4.84
N GLY A 1002 -11.60 23.50 4.88
CA GLY A 1002 -10.81 23.98 6.02
C GLY A 1002 -10.56 25.48 5.93
N ASP A 1003 -10.67 26.17 7.06
CA ASP A 1003 -10.59 27.63 7.14
C ASP A 1003 -9.30 28.07 7.84
N ALA A 1004 -8.71 29.21 7.45
CA ALA A 1004 -7.55 29.77 8.12
C ALA A 1004 -7.89 30.14 9.57
N THR A 1005 -7.10 29.68 10.55
CA THR A 1005 -7.38 29.93 11.98
C THR A 1005 -6.16 30.43 12.76
N PRO A 1006 -6.35 31.38 13.69
CA PRO A 1006 -5.36 31.72 14.71
C PRO A 1006 -5.55 30.95 16.03
N ASN A 1007 -6.54 30.05 16.14
CA ASN A 1007 -6.94 29.42 17.40
C ASN A 1007 -6.60 27.94 17.43
N ILE A 1008 -6.16 27.43 18.60
CA ILE A 1008 -6.05 25.98 18.87
C ILE A 1008 -7.39 25.37 19.32
N LEU A 1009 -8.31 26.19 19.83
CA LEU A 1009 -9.69 25.81 20.16
C LEU A 1009 -10.66 26.51 19.22
N THR A 1010 -11.30 25.75 18.33
CA THR A 1010 -12.24 26.24 17.32
C THR A 1010 -13.66 25.71 17.49
N THR A 1011 -13.82 24.64 18.29
CA THR A 1011 -15.07 23.87 18.41
C THR A 1011 -15.31 23.49 19.89
N PRO A 1012 -16.54 23.56 20.42
CA PRO A 1012 -17.67 24.30 19.86
C PRO A 1012 -17.36 25.80 19.81
N THR A 1013 -17.95 26.52 18.86
CA THR A 1013 -17.58 27.91 18.51
C THR A 1013 -17.66 28.95 19.64
N ARG A 1014 -18.33 28.62 20.76
CA ARG A 1014 -18.34 29.44 21.98
C ARG A 1014 -16.96 29.51 22.67
N LEU A 1015 -16.09 28.52 22.44
CA LEU A 1015 -14.72 28.47 22.96
C LEU A 1015 -13.69 29.15 22.04
N THR A 1016 -14.09 29.51 20.82
CA THR A 1016 -13.21 30.15 19.85
C THR A 1016 -12.94 31.58 20.27
N SER A 1017 -11.66 31.91 20.49
CA SER A 1017 -11.29 33.26 20.88
C SER A 1017 -11.53 34.27 19.75
N LYS A 1018 -11.99 35.46 20.14
CA LYS A 1018 -12.27 36.61 19.27
C LYS A 1018 -11.14 37.65 19.31
N THR A 1019 -10.19 37.51 20.23
CA THR A 1019 -9.06 38.43 20.45
C THR A 1019 -7.86 38.03 19.59
N THR A 1020 -7.63 36.73 19.41
CA THR A 1020 -6.52 36.17 18.63
C THR A 1020 -6.66 36.51 17.14
N LYS A 1021 -5.55 36.89 16.49
CA LYS A 1021 -5.52 37.36 15.09
C LYS A 1021 -4.55 36.53 14.26
N ALA A 1022 -4.98 36.11 13.07
CA ALA A 1022 -4.11 35.53 12.06
C ALA A 1022 -3.57 36.67 11.19
N ALA A 1023 -2.38 37.18 11.52
CA ALA A 1023 -1.68 38.16 10.70
C ALA A 1023 -0.54 37.47 9.93
N PHE A 1024 -0.48 37.70 8.62
CA PHE A 1024 0.68 37.40 7.80
C PHE A 1024 1.43 38.72 7.54
N ASP A 1025 2.59 38.89 8.19
CA ASP A 1025 3.41 40.12 8.10
C ASP A 1025 4.90 39.77 8.16
N ILE A 1026 5.50 39.57 6.99
CA ILE A 1026 6.94 39.34 6.83
C ILE A 1026 7.77 40.55 7.30
N ALA A 1027 7.27 41.78 7.19
CA ALA A 1027 7.99 42.98 7.61
C ALA A 1027 8.01 43.14 9.14
N GLY A 1028 6.88 42.92 9.80
CA GLY A 1028 6.77 42.80 11.26
C GLY A 1028 7.62 41.66 11.81
N ALA A 1029 7.57 40.48 11.17
CA ALA A 1029 8.40 39.33 11.56
C ALA A 1029 9.90 39.63 11.45
N ASN A 1030 10.36 40.28 10.38
CA ASN A 1030 11.77 40.70 10.28
C ASN A 1030 12.15 41.69 11.39
N ARG A 1031 11.32 42.72 11.65
CA ARG A 1031 11.56 43.69 12.75
C ARG A 1031 11.68 43.02 14.12
N LEU A 1032 10.82 42.05 14.45
CA LEU A 1032 10.92 41.30 15.71
C LEU A 1032 12.25 40.55 15.85
N LEU A 1033 12.77 39.97 14.76
CA LEU A 1033 14.06 39.30 14.75
C LEU A 1033 15.24 40.28 14.84
N ASP A 1034 15.13 41.43 14.17
CA ASP A 1034 16.12 42.52 14.24
C ASP A 1034 16.19 43.09 15.68
N GLU A 1035 15.05 43.36 16.32
CA GLU A 1035 14.95 43.79 17.72
C GLU A 1035 15.46 42.72 18.72
N ALA A 1036 15.27 41.44 18.40
CA ALA A 1036 15.84 40.34 19.17
C ALA A 1036 17.35 40.16 18.91
N GLY A 1037 17.96 40.98 18.05
CA GLY A 1037 19.41 41.01 17.80
C GLY A 1037 19.91 39.90 16.87
N TRP A 1038 19.03 39.27 16.08
CA TRP A 1038 19.40 38.30 15.07
C TRP A 1038 19.70 39.00 13.75
N GLN A 1039 20.92 38.91 13.23
CA GLN A 1039 21.34 39.63 12.02
C GLN A 1039 21.59 38.67 10.86
N ARG A 1040 21.26 39.06 9.62
CA ARG A 1040 21.53 38.24 8.44
C ARG A 1040 23.04 38.19 8.15
N GLY A 1041 23.56 36.98 7.99
CA GLY A 1041 24.90 36.73 7.48
C GLY A 1041 24.99 36.87 5.95
N PRO A 1042 26.20 36.70 5.37
CA PRO A 1042 26.44 36.84 3.92
C PRO A 1042 25.65 35.87 3.03
N ASP A 1043 25.18 34.76 3.59
CA ASP A 1043 24.35 33.75 2.92
C ASP A 1043 22.83 33.98 3.13
N GLY A 1044 22.44 35.13 3.70
CA GLY A 1044 21.06 35.52 3.94
C GLY A 1044 20.43 34.91 5.20
N ILE A 1045 21.11 33.99 5.88
CA ILE A 1045 20.61 33.31 7.09
C ILE A 1045 21.00 34.09 8.34
N ARG A 1046 20.08 34.20 9.30
CA ARG A 1046 20.27 34.97 10.53
C ARG A 1046 21.17 34.26 11.53
N SER A 1047 21.96 35.03 12.27
CA SER A 1047 22.82 34.56 13.35
C SER A 1047 22.91 35.57 14.50
N LYS A 1048 23.27 35.06 15.69
CA LYS A 1048 23.50 35.84 16.92
C LYS A 1048 24.42 35.04 17.85
N GLY A 1049 25.50 35.64 18.34
CA GLY A 1049 26.39 35.00 19.33
C GLY A 1049 26.98 33.65 18.90
N GLY A 1050 27.27 33.48 17.60
CA GLY A 1050 27.77 32.21 17.04
C GLY A 1050 26.69 31.17 16.71
N VAL A 1051 25.44 31.37 17.16
CA VAL A 1051 24.30 30.53 16.78
C VAL A 1051 23.76 30.98 15.42
N ARG A 1052 23.44 30.02 14.55
CA ARG A 1052 22.76 30.20 13.26
C ARG A 1052 21.29 29.79 13.38
N MET A 1053 20.37 30.54 12.80
CA MET A 1053 18.95 30.18 12.74
C MET A 1053 18.73 29.10 11.68
N GLN A 1054 18.69 27.85 12.14
CA GLN A 1054 18.35 26.67 11.35
C GLN A 1054 17.35 25.81 12.12
N VAL A 1055 16.32 25.29 11.46
CA VAL A 1055 15.30 24.43 12.06
C VAL A 1055 15.03 23.19 11.21
N THR A 1056 14.88 22.05 11.88
CA THR A 1056 14.29 20.83 11.34
C THR A 1056 12.79 20.89 11.58
N TYR A 1057 12.02 20.84 10.49
CA TYR A 1057 10.56 20.91 10.52
C TYR A 1057 9.95 19.55 10.16
N ALA A 1058 9.43 18.85 11.16
CA ALA A 1058 8.89 17.50 10.99
C ALA A 1058 7.35 17.43 10.87
N THR A 1059 6.89 16.41 10.14
CA THR A 1059 5.47 15.99 10.08
C THR A 1059 5.36 14.52 9.65
N SER A 1060 4.15 13.96 9.71
CA SER A 1060 3.82 12.64 9.13
C SER A 1060 3.81 12.67 7.59
N VAL A 1061 4.20 11.58 6.92
CA VAL A 1061 4.01 11.41 5.47
C VAL A 1061 2.53 11.54 5.10
N ASN A 1062 2.16 12.68 4.54
CA ASN A 1062 0.83 13.06 4.08
C ASN A 1062 0.99 14.20 3.07
N THR A 1063 0.42 14.07 1.87
CA THR A 1063 0.65 15.02 0.76
C THR A 1063 0.14 16.43 1.06
N LEU A 1064 -0.99 16.54 1.78
CA LEU A 1064 -1.59 17.82 2.16
C LEU A 1064 -0.66 18.56 3.14
N ARG A 1065 -0.20 17.85 4.19
CA ARG A 1065 0.78 18.38 5.16
C ARG A 1065 2.13 18.72 4.52
N GLN A 1066 2.65 17.91 3.61
CA GLN A 1066 3.91 18.23 2.93
C GLN A 1066 3.81 19.52 2.09
N LYS A 1067 2.64 19.80 1.49
CA LYS A 1067 2.36 21.07 0.82
C LYS A 1067 2.24 22.24 1.79
N GLU A 1068 1.57 22.06 2.94
CA GLU A 1068 1.55 23.04 4.03
C GLU A 1068 2.97 23.37 4.53
N GLN A 1069 3.82 22.35 4.72
CA GLN A 1069 5.21 22.53 5.16
C GLN A 1069 6.02 23.39 4.19
N GLU A 1070 5.88 23.20 2.87
CA GLU A 1070 6.58 24.00 1.87
C GLU A 1070 6.14 25.48 1.88
N VAL A 1071 4.84 25.76 2.07
CA VAL A 1071 4.35 27.15 2.19
C VAL A 1071 4.90 27.84 3.45
N VAL A 1072 4.89 27.14 4.58
CA VAL A 1072 5.48 27.64 5.85
C VAL A 1072 6.99 27.86 5.70
N LYS A 1073 7.71 26.91 5.10
CA LYS A 1073 9.15 26.99 4.81
C LYS A 1073 9.48 28.19 3.92
N ALA A 1074 8.67 28.50 2.92
CA ALA A 1074 8.88 29.68 2.08
C ALA A 1074 8.82 30.98 2.92
N GLY A 1075 7.86 31.11 3.83
CA GLY A 1075 7.76 32.24 4.76
C GLY A 1075 8.97 32.36 5.71
N TRP A 1076 9.39 31.26 6.34
CA TRP A 1076 10.54 31.26 7.24
C TRP A 1076 11.88 31.49 6.51
N THR A 1077 12.01 31.01 5.27
CA THR A 1077 13.16 31.31 4.41
C THR A 1077 13.23 32.82 4.12
N GLN A 1078 12.09 33.48 3.88
CA GLN A 1078 12.04 34.94 3.75
C GLN A 1078 12.44 35.68 5.04
N LEU A 1079 12.33 35.07 6.23
CA LEU A 1079 12.88 35.64 7.47
C LEU A 1079 14.40 35.45 7.60
N GLY A 1080 15.03 34.65 6.74
CA GLY A 1080 16.44 34.26 6.89
C GLY A 1080 16.63 33.12 7.89
N ILE A 1081 15.68 32.20 7.98
CA ILE A 1081 15.81 30.96 8.76
C ILE A 1081 16.04 29.82 7.78
N ALA A 1082 17.08 29.01 7.99
CA ALA A 1082 17.30 27.81 7.19
C ALA A 1082 16.33 26.71 7.65
N VAL A 1083 15.58 26.10 6.73
CA VAL A 1083 14.55 25.10 7.07
C VAL A 1083 14.81 23.78 6.36
N THR A 1084 15.07 22.73 7.14
CA THR A 1084 15.14 21.35 6.67
C THR A 1084 13.79 20.68 6.90
N LEU A 1085 13.07 20.32 5.83
CA LEU A 1085 11.84 19.54 5.96
C LEU A 1085 12.14 18.07 6.26
N ARG A 1086 11.31 17.48 7.12
CA ARG A 1086 11.36 16.06 7.48
C ARG A 1086 9.95 15.47 7.44
N ALA A 1087 9.77 14.41 6.65
CA ALA A 1087 8.56 13.58 6.72
C ALA A 1087 8.91 12.22 7.33
N VAL A 1088 8.14 11.80 8.33
CA VAL A 1088 8.27 10.51 9.02
C VAL A 1088 7.03 9.68 8.71
N ASP A 1089 7.15 8.35 8.56
CA ASP A 1089 5.98 7.49 8.38
C ASP A 1089 4.94 7.74 9.49
N ALA A 1090 3.65 7.73 9.16
CA ALA A 1090 2.60 8.10 10.12
C ALA A 1090 2.48 7.12 11.29
N SER A 1091 2.78 5.83 11.10
CA SER A 1091 2.73 4.84 12.18
C SER A 1091 3.93 4.95 13.13
N VAL A 1092 5.08 5.40 12.63
CA VAL A 1092 6.25 5.78 13.44
C VAL A 1092 6.00 7.11 14.14
N TYR A 1093 5.58 8.13 13.42
CA TYR A 1093 5.42 9.50 13.93
C TYR A 1093 4.39 9.58 15.06
N PHE A 1094 3.22 8.93 14.90
CA PHE A 1094 2.22 8.82 15.97
C PHE A 1094 2.39 7.58 16.86
N GLY A 1095 3.51 6.86 16.70
CA GLY A 1095 3.85 5.70 17.52
C GLY A 1095 4.26 6.07 18.95
N SER A 1096 4.24 5.08 19.83
CA SER A 1096 4.59 5.23 21.26
C SER A 1096 5.74 4.32 21.69
N MET A 1097 6.56 3.82 20.75
CA MET A 1097 7.67 2.92 21.06
C MET A 1097 8.84 3.70 21.69
N PRO A 1098 9.24 3.45 22.95
CA PRO A 1098 10.28 4.22 23.64
C PRO A 1098 11.66 4.16 22.97
N GLY A 1099 11.95 3.11 22.19
CA GLY A 1099 13.21 2.99 21.44
C GLY A 1099 13.21 3.73 20.10
N ASN A 1100 12.13 4.40 19.70
CA ASN A 1100 12.01 5.06 18.41
C ASN A 1100 12.02 6.60 18.54
N ASN A 1101 13.19 7.15 18.23
CA ASN A 1101 13.52 8.58 18.29
C ASN A 1101 12.70 9.48 17.34
N ASP A 1102 11.95 8.90 16.39
CA ASP A 1102 11.19 9.63 15.36
C ASP A 1102 9.70 9.75 15.70
N THR A 1103 9.32 9.40 16.93
CA THR A 1103 7.96 9.57 17.46
C THR A 1103 7.72 11.01 17.95
N LEU A 1104 6.48 11.49 17.78
CA LEU A 1104 5.99 12.79 18.26
C LEU A 1104 6.35 13.06 19.74
N ALA A 1105 6.31 12.03 20.59
CA ALA A 1105 6.64 12.17 22.02
C ALA A 1105 8.13 12.50 22.27
N HIS A 1106 9.05 11.98 21.47
CA HIS A 1106 10.47 12.34 21.56
C HIS A 1106 10.71 13.80 21.16
N PHE A 1107 9.98 14.31 20.16
CA PHE A 1107 10.09 15.68 19.65
C PHE A 1107 11.57 16.09 19.42
N TYR A 1108 12.35 15.20 18.80
CA TYR A 1108 13.79 15.42 18.53
C TYR A 1108 14.04 16.26 17.27
N THR A 1109 13.16 17.24 17.05
CA THR A 1109 13.24 18.28 16.02
C THR A 1109 12.81 19.62 16.61
N ASP A 1110 13.07 20.70 15.89
CA ASP A 1110 12.88 22.06 16.38
C ASP A 1110 11.39 22.47 16.34
N VAL A 1111 10.64 21.97 15.36
CA VAL A 1111 9.20 22.24 15.17
C VAL A 1111 8.47 21.06 14.50
N GLU A 1112 7.24 20.76 14.95
CA GLU A 1112 6.47 19.59 14.52
C GLU A 1112 5.01 19.94 14.18
N MET A 1113 4.56 19.61 12.95
CA MET A 1113 3.19 19.88 12.48
C MET A 1113 2.32 18.64 12.40
N HIS A 1114 1.12 18.73 12.96
CA HIS A 1114 0.09 17.70 12.88
C HIS A 1114 -1.29 18.25 13.31
N THR A 1115 -2.33 17.41 13.17
CA THR A 1115 -3.67 17.67 13.71
C THR A 1115 -3.88 16.89 15.00
N GLN A 1116 -4.60 17.47 15.96
CA GLN A 1116 -5.24 16.76 17.06
C GLN A 1116 -6.72 17.16 17.08
N SER A 1117 -7.60 16.21 17.38
CA SER A 1117 -9.04 16.43 17.59
C SER A 1117 -9.44 15.98 18.99
N TYR A 1118 -10.65 16.32 19.43
CA TYR A 1118 -11.18 15.98 20.75
C TYR A 1118 -12.68 15.64 20.66
N SER A 1119 -13.07 14.49 21.22
CA SER A 1119 -14.40 13.91 21.09
C SER A 1119 -15.43 14.41 22.12
N SER A 1120 -15.20 15.58 22.73
CA SER A 1120 -16.06 16.11 23.80
C SER A 1120 -16.17 17.63 23.72
N PRO A 1121 -17.35 18.23 24.00
CA PRO A 1121 -17.50 19.68 24.14
C PRO A 1121 -16.84 20.24 25.42
N PHE A 1122 -16.20 19.40 26.23
CA PHE A 1122 -15.30 19.76 27.33
C PHE A 1122 -13.84 19.51 26.92
N PRO A 1123 -13.03 20.54 26.68
CA PRO A 1123 -11.72 20.41 26.01
C PRO A 1123 -10.58 20.01 26.95
N ALA A 1124 -10.83 19.56 28.18
CA ALA A 1124 -9.76 19.32 29.16
C ALA A 1124 -8.69 18.33 28.66
N SER A 1125 -9.08 17.18 28.09
CA SER A 1125 -8.12 16.24 27.48
C SER A 1125 -7.41 16.80 26.25
N TYR A 1126 -7.93 17.87 25.63
CA TYR A 1126 -7.22 18.59 24.59
C TYR A 1126 -6.13 19.50 25.18
N MET A 1127 -6.52 20.26 26.20
CA MET A 1127 -5.71 21.30 26.85
C MET A 1127 -4.66 20.73 27.82
N ALA A 1128 -4.85 19.51 28.32
CA ALA A 1128 -3.85 18.75 29.08
C ALA A 1128 -2.50 18.60 28.35
N ARG A 1129 -2.48 18.74 27.01
CA ARG A 1129 -1.25 18.76 26.19
C ARG A 1129 -0.32 19.97 26.43
N TYR A 1130 -0.72 20.90 27.29
CA TYR A 1130 0.07 22.04 27.72
C TYR A 1130 0.18 22.14 29.26
N TYR A 1131 -0.42 21.18 29.99
CA TYR A 1131 -0.42 21.15 31.46
C TYR A 1131 0.88 20.51 31.99
N SER A 1132 1.44 21.07 33.06
CA SER A 1132 2.70 20.62 33.66
C SER A 1132 2.65 20.63 35.19
N GLY A 1133 1.53 20.22 35.79
CA GLY A 1133 1.37 20.22 37.24
C GLY A 1133 2.35 19.28 37.95
N ASP A 1134 2.64 18.13 37.34
CA ASP A 1134 3.79 17.29 37.66
C ASP A 1134 4.62 17.08 36.39
N PRO A 1135 5.64 17.91 36.13
CA PRO A 1135 6.47 17.80 34.93
C PRO A 1135 7.13 16.41 34.76
N ALA A 1136 7.37 15.66 35.84
CA ALA A 1136 7.99 14.35 35.76
C ALA A 1136 7.06 13.28 35.17
N LYS A 1137 5.75 13.51 35.23
CA LYS A 1137 4.67 12.63 34.76
C LYS A 1137 3.99 13.15 33.49
N ASP A 1138 3.80 14.47 33.41
CA ASP A 1138 2.96 15.09 32.39
C ASP A 1138 3.71 15.32 31.05
N ILE A 1139 5.04 15.49 31.10
CA ILE A 1139 5.91 15.75 29.95
C ILE A 1139 6.67 14.47 29.55
N PRO A 1140 6.62 14.03 28.27
CA PRO A 1140 7.39 12.89 27.77
C PRO A 1140 8.90 13.07 27.89
N GLN A 1141 9.54 12.18 28.67
CA GLN A 1141 10.98 12.16 28.89
C GLN A 1141 11.47 10.74 29.23
N ARG A 1142 12.79 10.54 29.18
CA ARG A 1142 13.44 9.24 29.43
C ARG A 1142 13.01 8.60 30.74
N GLU A 1143 12.88 9.39 31.80
CA GLU A 1143 12.54 8.96 33.16
C GLU A 1143 11.15 8.32 33.27
N ASN A 1144 10.22 8.69 32.38
CA ASN A 1144 8.86 8.14 32.33
C ASN A 1144 8.58 7.30 31.07
N ASN A 1145 9.64 6.84 30.39
CA ASN A 1145 9.57 6.12 29.12
C ASN A 1145 8.79 6.88 28.01
N TRP A 1146 9.00 8.20 27.91
CA TRP A 1146 8.36 9.08 26.94
C TRP A 1146 6.82 9.04 26.99
N SER A 1147 6.28 8.99 28.20
CA SER A 1147 4.84 9.05 28.48
C SER A 1147 4.43 10.41 29.06
N GLY A 1148 3.15 10.74 28.95
CA GLY A 1148 2.64 12.08 29.25
C GLY A 1148 1.91 12.68 28.05
N GLN A 1149 1.16 13.76 28.27
CA GLN A 1149 0.41 14.45 27.20
C GLN A 1149 1.06 15.75 26.76
N ASN A 1150 1.88 16.38 27.60
CA ASN A 1150 2.55 17.64 27.33
C ASN A 1150 3.84 17.42 26.52
N ILE A 1151 3.63 16.96 25.29
CA ILE A 1151 4.69 16.71 24.30
C ILE A 1151 5.44 18.02 23.96
N CYS A 1152 4.74 19.16 23.93
CA CYS A 1152 5.36 20.45 23.65
C CYS A 1152 6.31 20.96 24.75
N ARG A 1153 6.47 20.20 25.85
CA ARG A 1153 7.40 20.48 26.97
C ARG A 1153 7.17 21.85 27.60
N TYR A 1154 5.94 22.34 27.54
CA TYR A 1154 5.58 23.66 28.02
C TYR A 1154 5.41 23.66 29.53
N VAL A 1155 5.99 24.65 30.22
CA VAL A 1155 5.93 24.78 31.67
C VAL A 1155 5.56 26.22 32.02
N ASP A 1156 4.31 26.41 32.47
CA ASP A 1156 3.78 27.73 32.86
C ASP A 1156 2.81 27.56 34.04
N THR A 1157 3.12 28.21 35.16
CA THR A 1157 2.32 28.09 36.40
C THR A 1157 0.98 28.81 36.32
N ALA A 1158 0.84 29.83 35.47
CA ALA A 1158 -0.43 30.49 35.23
C ALA A 1158 -1.33 29.62 34.34
N TYR A 1159 -0.77 28.93 33.35
CA TYR A 1159 -1.51 27.92 32.58
C TYR A 1159 -2.05 26.80 33.48
N ASN A 1160 -1.20 26.23 34.34
CA ASN A 1160 -1.61 25.16 35.26
C ASN A 1160 -2.73 25.62 36.21
N ALA A 1161 -2.58 26.81 36.80
CA ALA A 1161 -3.62 27.39 37.66
C ALA A 1161 -4.93 27.71 36.92
N LEU A 1162 -4.90 28.04 35.62
CA LEU A 1162 -6.10 28.18 34.79
C LEU A 1162 -6.76 26.82 34.51
N TYR A 1163 -5.95 25.80 34.21
CA TYR A 1163 -6.40 24.44 33.91
C TYR A 1163 -7.08 23.79 35.13
N ASP A 1164 -6.43 23.82 36.30
CA ASP A 1164 -6.97 23.26 37.56
C ASP A 1164 -8.30 23.92 37.93
N ARG A 1165 -8.39 25.25 37.78
CA ARG A 1165 -9.64 25.99 37.98
C ARG A 1165 -10.71 25.59 36.98
N ALA A 1166 -10.36 25.34 35.72
CA ALA A 1166 -11.31 24.92 34.70
C ALA A 1166 -11.80 23.48 34.88
N LEU A 1167 -11.08 22.62 35.61
CA LEU A 1167 -11.58 21.30 36.02
C LEU A 1167 -12.62 21.37 37.16
N ALA A 1168 -12.61 22.44 37.97
CA ALA A 1168 -13.48 22.59 39.13
C ALA A 1168 -14.64 23.62 38.96
N GLU A 1169 -14.52 24.57 38.03
CA GLU A 1169 -15.52 25.63 37.81
C GLU A 1169 -16.82 25.06 37.21
N LEU A 1170 -17.91 25.11 38.01
CA LEU A 1170 -19.22 24.56 37.66
C LEU A 1170 -20.11 25.53 36.87
N ASP A 1171 -19.75 26.82 36.82
CA ASP A 1171 -20.44 27.83 36.00
C ASP A 1171 -19.96 27.75 34.55
N PRO A 1172 -20.82 27.40 33.57
CA PRO A 1172 -20.37 27.18 32.19
C PRO A 1172 -19.76 28.42 31.52
N GLN A 1173 -20.22 29.63 31.86
CA GLN A 1173 -19.72 30.86 31.22
C GLN A 1173 -18.34 31.24 31.77
N LYS A 1174 -18.12 31.05 33.09
CA LYS A 1174 -16.79 31.21 33.69
C LYS A 1174 -15.83 30.12 33.21
N ASN A 1175 -16.32 28.89 33.04
CA ASN A 1175 -15.54 27.76 32.52
C ASN A 1175 -15.08 28.01 31.09
N ASP A 1176 -15.98 28.37 30.18
CA ASP A 1176 -15.66 28.75 28.79
C ASP A 1176 -14.62 29.89 28.75
N ALA A 1177 -14.74 30.90 29.63
CA ALA A 1177 -13.79 32.01 29.73
C ALA A 1177 -12.39 31.60 30.24
N LEU A 1178 -12.24 30.49 30.96
CA LEU A 1178 -10.92 29.94 31.34
C LEU A 1178 -10.27 29.23 30.14
N TRP A 1179 -11.04 28.45 29.36
CA TRP A 1179 -10.54 27.79 28.15
C TRP A 1179 -10.10 28.80 27.07
N ILE A 1180 -10.87 29.87 26.86
CA ILE A 1180 -10.49 30.96 25.93
C ILE A 1180 -9.17 31.61 26.36
N LYS A 1181 -9.00 31.90 27.66
CA LYS A 1181 -7.75 32.47 28.19
C LYS A 1181 -6.55 31.54 28.00
N MET A 1182 -6.74 30.23 28.14
CA MET A 1182 -5.69 29.24 27.88
C MET A 1182 -5.33 29.16 26.39
N ASN A 1183 -6.30 29.24 25.47
CA ASN A 1183 -6.03 29.39 24.03
C ASN A 1183 -5.22 30.66 23.74
N ASP A 1184 -5.66 31.80 24.26
CA ASP A 1184 -4.99 33.09 24.06
C ASP A 1184 -3.55 33.06 24.57
N LEU A 1185 -3.30 32.44 25.74
CA LEU A 1185 -1.97 32.30 26.32
C LEU A 1185 -1.03 31.47 25.44
N ILE A 1186 -1.47 30.30 24.99
CA ILE A 1186 -0.66 29.37 24.18
C ILE A 1186 -0.30 29.98 22.82
N VAL A 1187 -1.24 30.65 22.16
CA VAL A 1187 -1.00 31.29 20.86
C VAL A 1187 -0.17 32.57 21.01
N ALA A 1188 -0.43 33.42 22.00
CA ALA A 1188 0.33 34.66 22.21
C ALA A 1188 1.79 34.40 22.62
N GLN A 1189 2.04 33.32 23.37
CA GLN A 1189 3.39 32.84 23.68
C GLN A 1189 4.03 32.03 22.52
N GLY A 1190 3.30 31.74 21.44
CA GLY A 1190 3.80 31.02 20.27
C GLY A 1190 4.23 29.57 20.53
N VAL A 1191 3.66 28.93 21.55
CA VAL A 1191 3.96 27.53 21.93
C VAL A 1191 3.37 26.55 20.92
N SER A 1192 2.17 26.88 20.44
CA SER A 1192 1.56 26.28 19.26
C SER A 1192 1.21 27.39 18.26
N LEU A 1193 1.43 27.12 16.98
CA LEU A 1193 1.11 28.00 15.86
C LEU A 1193 0.00 27.33 15.03
N PRO A 1194 -1.28 27.67 15.26
CA PRO A 1194 -2.39 27.20 14.42
C PRO A 1194 -2.20 27.59 12.95
N ILE A 1195 -2.70 26.75 12.04
CA ILE A 1195 -2.71 27.02 10.59
C ILE A 1195 -4.15 26.98 10.06
N ILE A 1196 -4.76 25.79 10.05
CA ILE A 1196 -6.07 25.51 9.44
C ILE A 1196 -6.99 24.82 10.44
N ASP A 1197 -8.21 25.32 10.58
CA ASP A 1197 -9.32 24.61 11.23
C ASP A 1197 -9.93 23.65 10.20
N ARG A 1198 -9.62 22.36 10.31
CA ARG A 1198 -10.09 21.36 9.36
C ARG A 1198 -11.50 20.93 9.72
N LYS A 1199 -12.37 20.94 8.72
CA LYS A 1199 -13.68 20.28 8.84
C LYS A 1199 -13.47 18.78 8.69
N GLU A 1200 -14.26 17.98 9.40
CA GLU A 1200 -14.41 16.58 9.05
C GLU A 1200 -15.13 16.50 7.71
N VAL A 1201 -14.50 15.91 6.70
CA VAL A 1201 -15.06 15.79 5.35
C VAL A 1201 -15.49 14.36 5.11
N SER A 1202 -16.72 14.17 4.65
CA SER A 1202 -17.25 12.91 4.15
C SER A 1202 -18.03 13.16 2.86
N ALA A 1203 -18.38 12.13 2.10
CA ALA A 1203 -19.26 12.27 0.93
C ALA A 1203 -20.50 11.38 1.10
N ARG A 1204 -21.64 11.84 0.57
CA ARG A 1204 -22.84 11.01 0.39
C ARG A 1204 -23.30 11.03 -1.06
N ALA A 1205 -23.91 9.94 -1.53
CA ALA A 1205 -24.59 9.92 -2.81
C ALA A 1205 -25.87 10.78 -2.72
N LYS A 1206 -26.26 11.45 -3.82
CA LYS A 1206 -27.50 12.25 -3.85
C LYS A 1206 -28.77 11.42 -3.71
N THR A 1207 -28.67 10.11 -3.95
CA THR A 1207 -29.72 9.15 -3.67
C THR A 1207 -29.94 8.94 -2.17
N LEU A 1208 -28.98 9.29 -1.29
CA LEU A 1208 -29.09 9.22 0.17
C LEU A 1208 -29.61 10.56 0.72
N ASP A 1209 -30.94 10.72 0.70
CA ASP A 1209 -31.65 11.95 1.08
C ASP A 1209 -31.40 12.34 2.53
N THR A 1210 -31.62 11.40 3.46
CA THR A 1210 -31.46 11.65 4.90
C THR A 1210 -30.17 11.02 5.43
N GLY A 1211 -29.40 11.85 6.16
CA GLY A 1211 -28.17 11.45 6.83
C GLY A 1211 -26.91 11.40 5.93
N PRO A 1212 -25.74 11.17 6.55
CA PRO A 1212 -25.45 11.34 7.97
C PRO A 1212 -25.75 12.73 8.52
N ASN A 1213 -26.12 12.80 9.81
CA ASN A 1213 -26.16 14.06 10.54
C ASN A 1213 -24.84 14.21 11.33
N MET A 1214 -23.79 14.69 10.66
CA MET A 1214 -22.44 14.73 11.24
C MET A 1214 -22.37 15.68 12.45
N THR A 1215 -21.66 15.25 13.49
CA THR A 1215 -21.36 16.00 14.71
C THR A 1215 -19.90 15.71 15.07
N PRO A 1216 -19.12 16.69 15.57
CA PRO A 1216 -17.71 16.47 15.91
C PRO A 1216 -17.50 15.75 17.25
N PHE A 1217 -18.59 15.50 17.99
CA PHE A 1217 -18.57 14.94 19.34
C PHE A 1217 -19.14 13.51 19.41
N ASP A 1218 -19.48 12.91 18.27
CA ASP A 1218 -19.96 11.52 18.21
C ASP A 1218 -19.61 10.86 16.89
N SER A 1219 -19.81 9.54 16.81
CA SER A 1219 -19.61 8.77 15.60
C SER A 1219 -20.48 9.27 14.45
N GLN A 1220 -19.93 9.38 13.24
CA GLN A 1220 -20.72 9.78 12.06
C GLN A 1220 -21.83 8.77 11.68
N THR A 1221 -21.91 7.58 12.31
CA THR A 1221 -23.01 6.61 12.18
C THR A 1221 -24.06 6.68 13.30
N TRP A 1222 -23.94 7.61 14.27
CA TRP A 1222 -24.81 7.69 15.47
C TRP A 1222 -26.31 7.70 15.16
N ASN A 1223 -26.72 8.31 14.04
CA ASN A 1223 -28.11 8.42 13.62
C ASN A 1223 -28.49 7.50 12.43
N ILE A 1224 -27.75 6.41 12.19
CA ILE A 1224 -27.96 5.51 11.02
C ILE A 1224 -29.37 4.90 10.94
N ALA A 1225 -30.12 4.88 12.05
CA ALA A 1225 -31.54 4.50 12.08
C ALA A 1225 -32.46 5.41 11.24
N ASP A 1226 -32.06 6.68 11.06
CA ASP A 1226 -32.84 7.72 10.38
C ASP A 1226 -32.46 7.90 8.90
N TRP A 1227 -31.44 7.18 8.41
CA TRP A 1227 -30.95 7.31 7.03
C TRP A 1227 -31.89 6.62 6.04
N ARG A 1228 -32.10 7.26 4.88
CA ARG A 1228 -33.06 6.83 3.85
C ARG A 1228 -32.57 7.25 2.47
N ARG A 1229 -32.93 6.47 1.45
CA ARG A 1229 -32.81 6.92 0.06
C ARG A 1229 -34.01 7.79 -0.35
N THR A 1230 -33.82 8.66 -1.34
CA THR A 1230 -34.92 9.29 -2.09
C THR A 1230 -35.83 8.21 -2.67
N GLY A 1231 -37.15 8.32 -2.45
CA GLY A 1231 -38.17 7.40 -2.98
C GLY A 1231 -38.65 7.78 -4.38
#